data_AF-A0A970NFP3-F1
#
_entry.id   AF-A0A970NFP3-F1
#
_cell.length_a   1.000
_cell.length_b   1.000
_cell.length_c   1.000
_cell.angle_alpha   90.00
_cell.angle_beta   90.00
_cell.angle_gamma   90.00
#
_symmetry.space_group_name_H-M   'P 1'
#
loop_
_entity.id
_entity.type
_entity.pdbx_description
1 polymer ?
#
loop_
_entity_poly.entity_id
_entity_poly.type
_entity_poly.pdbx_seq_one_letter_code
_entity_poly.pdbx_strand_id
1 'polypeptide(L)'
;LHRFTIAAIAAPEGLLTPGTTGFSAIVPREALATMIGEKGRVSEIYIKTSNPADIEPTLTALSQQYSRYKVDKTITESELREFTDVIRMPFMLMLILVCLISIFVIYTAFKVIIMERMPVMGTFRSVGATRAITNRILLAESTIYGVIGGILGCALGIGILYLMTYSLSNNPWNVAPPDVQLTYNPLYLGISLAGAVILSVLSSLIPVTKVFRTPLRDIILNTYDNQGGSQKNKTMPALILLVLTFASPPLVPGQTAGILSIGGLTIGTLAIVWLIPPVTEIFVRVYEKIVPYLFGNEGILAIKNIRNNREMLNNITLLTIGLASLLLINTISFSVGRVITDVYQDFKFDVWVYHPQIDRSLESQIRSVPGVTSSLAVYEMNQVEIAGSTEKIGSVYGIDGNRMLDYFDFRLQGDVEHTLQQYSSGRTIIPTTFLKDKLNLNIGDMLTLKTETGEKDYRIVGFAGTIMNNGNIVLIPAKFVKSDWQQRYYTYMWLKTDADPAVASQSVKDKYLRDNVFSITRNELEETNSQSNNQMFVLLQGFSLVTMLIGIFGVFNNFVVSVLTRKRALAVFRSIGMSQRQMVKVLLVEALAGGLIAGVTGSLGGGFFLVQAGYALFAMNLPIGIIYSPLLFIETVVAGAIIALFASLGPSRQTARLEIVKELKYE
;
A
#
# COMPACT_ATOMS: atom_id res chain seq x y z
N LEU A 1 -42.53 16.85 16.22
CA LEU A 1 -41.28 16.84 16.99
C LEU A 1 -41.46 15.88 18.15
N HIS A 2 -40.79 14.74 18.11
CA HIS A 2 -40.81 13.76 19.20
C HIS A 2 -39.60 14.01 20.10
N ARG A 3 -39.80 13.95 21.42
CA ARG A 3 -38.72 14.08 22.40
C ARG A 3 -38.35 12.68 22.89
N PHE A 4 -37.07 12.36 22.80
CA PHE A 4 -36.51 11.14 23.36
C PHE A 4 -35.64 11.47 24.56
N THR A 5 -35.72 10.65 25.61
CA THR A 5 -34.73 10.65 26.68
C THR A 5 -33.56 9.79 26.23
N ILE A 6 -32.34 10.34 26.27
CA ILE A 6 -31.13 9.58 25.94
C ILE A 6 -30.91 8.54 27.05
N ALA A 7 -31.14 7.26 26.74
CA ALA A 7 -30.99 6.17 27.70
C ALA A 7 -29.52 5.74 27.86
N ALA A 8 -28.75 5.77 26.77
CA ALA A 8 -27.34 5.45 26.73
C ALA A 8 -26.69 6.11 25.51
N ILE A 9 -25.36 6.23 25.54
CA ILE A 9 -24.53 6.66 24.40
C ILE A 9 -23.64 5.46 24.06
N ALA A 10 -23.60 5.08 22.78
CA ALA A 10 -22.82 3.95 22.29
C ALA A 10 -21.70 4.43 21.37
N ALA A 11 -20.64 3.63 21.25
CA ALA A 11 -19.57 3.87 20.29
C ALA A 11 -20.11 3.83 18.84
N PRO A 12 -19.50 4.59 17.90
CA PRO A 12 -19.91 4.67 16.50
C PRO A 12 -19.51 3.41 15.71
N GLU A 13 -19.97 2.24 16.16
CA GLU A 13 -19.58 0.92 15.61
C GLU A 13 -20.79 0.11 15.12
N GLY A 14 -20.54 -0.75 14.12
CA GLY A 14 -21.56 -1.64 13.56
C GLY A 14 -22.76 -0.88 13.00
N LEU A 15 -23.97 -1.17 13.50
CA LEU A 15 -25.22 -0.48 13.12
C LEU A 15 -25.21 1.02 13.49
N LEU A 16 -24.32 1.43 14.39
CA LEU A 16 -24.20 2.81 14.85
C LEU A 16 -23.04 3.56 14.21
N THR A 17 -22.36 2.96 13.24
CA THR A 17 -21.34 3.64 12.43
C THR A 17 -22.01 4.84 11.74
N PRO A 18 -21.51 6.08 11.92
CA PRO A 18 -22.10 7.25 11.31
C PRO A 18 -22.07 7.09 9.81
N GLY A 19 -23.26 7.07 9.20
CA GLY A 19 -23.38 7.14 7.76
C GLY A 19 -23.02 8.53 7.27
N THR A 20 -22.91 8.67 5.95
CA THR A 20 -22.85 10.00 5.34
C THR A 20 -24.08 10.84 5.69
N THR A 21 -25.21 10.22 6.08
CA THR A 21 -26.53 10.83 6.23
C THR A 21 -26.94 11.24 7.65
N GLY A 22 -26.04 11.21 8.63
CA GLY A 22 -26.30 11.68 10.01
C GLY A 22 -26.01 10.64 11.10
N PHE A 23 -26.47 10.92 12.32
CA PHE A 23 -26.23 10.07 13.48
C PHE A 23 -27.24 8.92 13.55
N SER A 24 -26.74 7.70 13.73
CA SER A 24 -27.56 6.52 13.99
C SER A 24 -28.01 6.48 15.45
N ALA A 25 -29.26 6.10 15.70
CA ALA A 25 -29.80 5.95 17.05
C ALA A 25 -30.68 4.70 17.16
N ILE A 26 -30.59 4.02 18.31
CA ILE A 26 -31.46 2.89 18.64
C ILE A 26 -32.64 3.44 19.45
N VAL A 27 -33.85 3.21 18.94
CA VAL A 27 -35.10 3.62 19.60
C VAL A 27 -36.04 2.40 19.76
N PRO A 28 -36.94 2.41 20.77
CA PRO A 28 -37.91 1.33 20.94
C PRO A 28 -38.75 1.12 19.67
N ARG A 29 -38.86 -0.13 19.22
CA ARG A 29 -39.56 -0.51 17.98
C ARG A 29 -40.97 0.08 17.90
N GLU A 30 -41.74 -0.02 18.99
CA GLU A 30 -43.12 0.47 19.03
C GLU A 30 -43.22 2.00 18.92
N ALA A 31 -42.26 2.71 19.52
CA ALA A 31 -42.19 4.16 19.44
C ALA A 31 -41.86 4.60 18.00
N LEU A 32 -40.86 3.98 17.37
CA LEU A 32 -40.49 4.28 15.99
C LEU A 32 -41.63 3.94 15.03
N ALA A 33 -42.23 2.75 15.14
CA ALA A 33 -43.35 2.32 14.32
C ALA A 33 -44.56 3.26 14.44
N THR A 34 -44.82 3.80 15.64
CA THR A 34 -45.88 4.80 15.85
C THR A 34 -45.53 6.14 15.21
N MET A 35 -44.26 6.55 15.26
CA MET A 35 -43.78 7.80 14.67
C MET A 35 -43.85 7.80 13.14
N ILE A 36 -43.44 6.70 12.50
CA ILE A 36 -43.43 6.59 11.03
C ILE A 36 -44.77 6.10 10.46
N GLY A 37 -45.77 5.83 11.31
CA GLY A 37 -47.10 5.39 10.89
C GLY A 37 -47.18 3.92 10.42
N GLU A 38 -46.15 3.12 10.66
CA GLU A 38 -46.02 1.73 10.21
C GLU A 38 -46.20 0.74 11.38
N LYS A 39 -47.33 0.80 12.08
CA LYS A 39 -47.60 -0.10 13.21
C LYS A 39 -47.65 -1.57 12.75
N GLY A 40 -46.83 -2.41 13.38
CA GLY A 40 -46.79 -3.85 13.13
C GLY A 40 -46.00 -4.26 11.88
N ARG A 41 -45.35 -3.32 11.18
CA ARG A 41 -44.45 -3.61 10.07
C ARG A 41 -43.00 -3.49 10.49
N VAL A 42 -42.13 -4.25 9.83
CA VAL A 42 -40.68 -4.19 9.99
C VAL A 42 -40.04 -4.15 8.61
N SER A 43 -38.98 -3.36 8.48
CA SER A 43 -38.24 -3.22 7.22
C SER A 43 -37.37 -4.45 6.95
N GLU A 44 -36.76 -4.99 8.01
CA GLU A 44 -35.80 -6.08 7.95
C GLU A 44 -36.03 -7.05 9.11
N ILE A 45 -35.75 -8.33 8.87
CA ILE A 45 -35.79 -9.38 9.88
C ILE A 45 -34.42 -10.04 9.92
N TYR A 46 -33.69 -9.82 11.02
CA TYR A 46 -32.44 -10.53 11.26
C TYR A 46 -32.74 -11.92 11.82
N ILE A 47 -32.31 -12.95 11.09
CA ILE A 47 -32.49 -14.35 11.46
C ILE A 47 -31.14 -14.89 11.89
N LYS A 48 -31.06 -15.38 13.13
CA LYS A 48 -29.87 -16.03 13.67
C LYS A 48 -30.07 -17.55 13.66
N THR A 49 -29.20 -18.27 12.96
CA THR A 49 -29.17 -19.74 13.01
C THR A 49 -28.51 -20.22 14.30
N SER A 50 -28.90 -21.42 14.76
CA SER A 50 -28.31 -22.05 15.94
C SER A 50 -26.83 -22.41 15.74
N ASN A 51 -26.45 -22.78 14.52
CA ASN A 51 -25.08 -23.04 14.10
C ASN A 51 -24.75 -22.26 12.82
N PRO A 52 -23.55 -21.64 12.70
CA PRO A 52 -23.10 -21.01 11.46
C PRO A 52 -23.15 -21.92 10.22
N ALA A 53 -22.97 -23.24 10.39
CA ALA A 53 -23.07 -24.20 9.29
C ALA A 53 -24.47 -24.28 8.65
N ASP A 54 -25.50 -23.89 9.38
CA ASP A 54 -26.90 -23.99 8.93
C ASP A 54 -27.36 -22.77 8.13
N ILE A 55 -26.51 -21.75 7.96
CA ILE A 55 -26.89 -20.50 7.28
C ILE A 55 -27.29 -20.77 5.82
N GLU A 56 -26.51 -21.53 5.06
CA GLU A 56 -26.80 -21.81 3.64
C GLU A 56 -28.06 -22.68 3.43
N PRO A 57 -28.23 -23.81 4.16
CA PRO A 57 -29.47 -24.58 4.11
C PRO A 57 -30.70 -23.74 4.48
N THR A 58 -30.60 -22.93 5.54
CA THR A 58 -31.71 -22.11 6.03
C THR A 58 -32.06 -21.02 5.03
N LEU A 59 -31.06 -20.36 4.45
CA LEU A 59 -31.25 -19.34 3.41
C LEU A 59 -31.96 -19.95 2.21
N THR A 60 -31.51 -21.10 1.72
CA THR A 60 -32.15 -21.80 0.59
C THR A 60 -33.61 -22.15 0.88
N ALA A 61 -33.88 -22.71 2.07
CA ALA A 61 -35.23 -23.09 2.48
C ALA A 61 -36.16 -21.87 2.59
N LEU A 62 -35.69 -20.79 3.21
CA LEU A 62 -36.45 -19.56 3.37
C LEU A 62 -36.71 -18.86 2.03
N SER A 63 -35.71 -18.76 1.15
CA SER A 63 -35.87 -18.16 -0.19
C SER A 63 -36.88 -18.93 -1.05
N GLN A 64 -36.95 -20.26 -0.91
CA GLN A 64 -37.96 -21.07 -1.61
C GLN A 64 -39.36 -20.89 -1.02
N GLN A 65 -39.48 -20.86 0.31
CA GLN A 65 -40.77 -20.77 1.00
C GLN A 65 -41.37 -19.37 0.94
N TYR A 66 -40.53 -18.34 0.91
CA TYR A 66 -40.92 -16.94 0.99
C TYR A 66 -40.48 -16.14 -0.25
N SER A 67 -40.91 -16.58 -1.43
CA SER A 67 -40.54 -15.98 -2.73
C SER A 67 -40.90 -14.49 -2.91
N ARG A 68 -41.72 -13.92 -2.02
CA ARG A 68 -42.05 -12.48 -1.98
C ARG A 68 -41.06 -11.64 -1.18
N TYR A 69 -40.16 -12.26 -0.41
CA TYR A 69 -39.20 -11.58 0.44
C TYR A 69 -37.79 -11.89 -0.03
N LYS A 70 -36.93 -10.87 0.00
CA LYS A 70 -35.50 -11.03 -0.23
C LYS A 70 -34.88 -11.61 1.03
N VAL A 71 -34.36 -12.83 0.93
CA VAL A 71 -33.67 -13.51 2.03
C VAL A 71 -32.20 -13.65 1.63
N ASP A 72 -31.36 -12.86 2.28
CA ASP A 72 -29.92 -12.81 2.01
C ASP A 72 -29.10 -12.93 3.29
N LYS A 73 -27.83 -13.29 3.11
CA LYS A 73 -26.84 -13.18 4.17
C LYS A 73 -26.61 -11.70 4.49
N THR A 74 -26.58 -11.36 5.77
CA THR A 74 -26.34 -9.97 6.22
C THR A 74 -25.01 -9.42 5.72
N ILE A 75 -23.96 -10.25 5.70
CA ILE A 75 -22.66 -9.93 5.12
C ILE A 75 -22.16 -11.20 4.46
N THR A 76 -21.81 -11.13 3.18
CA THR A 76 -21.20 -12.27 2.48
C THR A 76 -19.71 -12.37 2.83
N GLU A 77 -19.14 -13.59 2.81
CA GLU A 77 -17.70 -13.75 3.02
C GLU A 77 -16.87 -12.99 1.98
N SER A 78 -17.39 -12.84 0.76
CA SER A 78 -16.76 -12.07 -0.32
C SER A 78 -16.68 -10.58 0.04
N GLU A 79 -17.76 -9.98 0.53
CA GLU A 79 -17.77 -8.57 0.94
C GLU A 79 -16.84 -8.34 2.13
N LEU A 80 -16.82 -9.27 3.10
CA LEU A 80 -15.91 -9.18 4.24
C LEU A 80 -14.44 -9.25 3.80
N ARG A 81 -14.12 -10.14 2.85
CA ARG A 81 -12.77 -10.25 2.29
C ARG A 81 -12.38 -9.00 1.51
N GLU A 82 -13.25 -8.50 0.63
CA GLU A 82 -12.99 -7.28 -0.15
C GLU A 82 -12.73 -6.08 0.78
N PHE A 83 -13.57 -5.90 1.81
CA PHE A 83 -13.37 -4.85 2.81
C PHE A 83 -12.06 -5.02 3.58
N THR A 84 -11.74 -6.26 3.99
CA THR A 84 -10.51 -6.55 4.73
C THR A 84 -9.26 -6.39 3.87
N ASP A 85 -9.35 -6.72 2.58
CA ASP A 85 -8.23 -6.68 1.63
C ASP A 85 -7.78 -5.24 1.34
N VAL A 86 -8.70 -4.26 1.36
CA VAL A 86 -8.35 -2.83 1.26
C VAL A 86 -7.33 -2.42 2.31
N ILE A 87 -7.49 -2.92 3.54
CA ILE A 87 -6.60 -2.63 4.67
C ILE A 87 -5.38 -3.56 4.62
N ARG A 88 -5.59 -4.86 4.41
CA ARG A 88 -4.55 -5.90 4.51
C ARG A 88 -3.47 -5.78 3.44
N MET A 89 -3.84 -5.41 2.21
CA MET A 89 -2.93 -5.52 1.06
C MET A 89 -1.75 -4.56 1.11
N PRO A 90 -1.93 -3.25 1.40
CA PRO A 90 -0.80 -2.35 1.60
C PRO A 90 0.19 -2.86 2.65
N PHE A 91 -0.29 -3.39 3.78
CA PHE A 91 0.58 -3.95 4.83
C PHE A 91 1.31 -5.21 4.38
N MET A 92 0.67 -6.08 3.60
CA MET A 92 1.34 -7.27 3.08
C MET A 92 2.45 -6.92 2.09
N LEU A 93 2.22 -5.95 1.20
CA LEU A 93 3.27 -5.45 0.29
C LEU A 93 4.46 -4.86 1.07
N MET A 94 4.18 -4.08 2.11
CA MET A 94 5.23 -3.55 3.00
C MET A 94 5.98 -4.66 3.73
N LEU A 95 5.27 -5.66 4.26
CA LEU A 95 5.88 -6.78 4.97
C LEU A 95 6.88 -7.53 4.07
N ILE A 96 6.51 -7.78 2.80
CA ILE A 96 7.40 -8.45 1.84
C ILE A 96 8.68 -7.62 1.64
N LEU A 97 8.55 -6.31 1.43
CA LEU A 97 9.69 -5.41 1.23
C LEU A 97 10.59 -5.31 2.47
N VAL A 98 10.00 -5.16 3.66
CA VAL A 98 10.72 -5.12 4.93
C VAL A 98 11.46 -6.43 5.19
N CYS A 99 10.85 -7.57 4.90
CA CYS A 99 11.50 -8.88 4.97
C CYS A 99 12.72 -8.95 4.02
N LEU A 100 12.60 -8.47 2.78
CA LEU A 100 13.71 -8.46 1.82
C LEU A 100 14.88 -7.58 2.30
N ILE A 101 14.59 -6.38 2.82
CA ILE A 101 15.61 -5.51 3.42
C ILE A 101 16.26 -6.22 4.61
N SER A 102 15.45 -6.81 5.49
CA SER A 102 15.91 -7.48 6.71
C SER A 102 16.83 -8.66 6.39
N ILE A 103 16.51 -9.46 5.37
CA ILE A 103 17.37 -10.58 4.93
C ILE A 103 18.77 -10.06 4.59
N PHE A 104 18.87 -8.92 3.90
CA PHE A 104 20.15 -8.34 3.52
C PHE A 104 20.91 -7.75 4.71
N VAL A 105 20.23 -7.03 5.61
CA VAL A 105 20.83 -6.46 6.83
C VAL A 105 21.36 -7.58 7.74
N ILE A 106 20.56 -8.63 7.93
CA ILE A 106 20.95 -9.77 8.75
C ILE A 106 22.12 -10.54 8.10
N TYR A 107 22.06 -10.78 6.79
CA TYR A 107 23.15 -11.40 6.03
C TYR A 107 24.48 -10.67 6.24
N THR A 108 24.46 -9.34 6.08
CA THR A 108 25.67 -8.51 6.21
C THR A 108 26.18 -8.47 7.65
N ALA A 109 25.30 -8.39 8.65
CA ALA A 109 25.69 -8.48 10.05
C ALA A 109 26.34 -9.83 10.39
N PHE A 110 25.72 -10.96 9.99
CA PHE A 110 26.30 -12.29 10.27
C PHE A 110 27.63 -12.51 9.58
N LYS A 111 27.80 -11.99 8.35
CA LYS A 111 29.09 -12.06 7.67
C LYS A 111 30.21 -11.49 8.53
N VAL A 112 29.96 -10.40 9.23
CA VAL A 112 30.93 -9.69 10.07
C VAL A 112 31.20 -10.44 11.36
N ILE A 113 30.12 -10.88 12.03
CA ILE A 113 30.22 -11.69 13.25
C ILE A 113 31.07 -12.93 13.00
N ILE A 114 30.87 -13.58 11.84
CA ILE A 114 31.64 -14.76 11.46
C ILE A 114 33.10 -14.38 11.15
N MET A 115 33.35 -13.25 10.50
CA MET A 115 34.71 -12.77 10.25
C MET A 115 35.48 -12.51 11.55
N GLU A 116 34.87 -11.86 12.54
CA GLU A 116 35.48 -11.63 13.85
C GLU A 116 35.75 -12.93 14.62
N ARG A 117 34.89 -13.94 14.42
CA ARG A 117 35.00 -15.25 15.09
C ARG A 117 35.82 -16.28 14.31
N MET A 118 36.26 -15.98 13.10
CA MET A 118 37.06 -16.91 12.29
C MET A 118 38.31 -17.43 13.01
N PRO A 119 39.09 -16.62 13.74
CA PRO A 119 40.25 -17.11 14.48
C PRO A 119 39.88 -18.16 15.54
N VAL A 120 38.80 -17.94 16.28
CA VAL A 120 38.30 -18.88 17.30
C VAL A 120 37.86 -20.20 16.66
N MET A 121 37.19 -20.13 15.51
CA MET A 121 36.80 -21.32 14.74
C MET A 121 38.02 -22.05 14.16
N GLY A 122 39.09 -21.32 13.80
CA GLY A 122 40.38 -21.89 13.43
C GLY A 122 41.00 -22.71 14.56
N THR A 123 40.94 -22.21 15.80
CA THR A 123 41.39 -22.94 17.00
C THR A 123 40.55 -24.19 17.22
N PHE A 124 39.21 -24.11 17.17
CA PHE A 124 38.35 -25.29 17.32
C PHE A 124 38.64 -26.36 16.27
N ARG A 125 38.86 -25.96 15.02
CA ARG A 125 39.23 -26.89 13.95
C ARG A 125 40.62 -27.50 14.15
N SER A 126 41.55 -26.78 14.77
CA SER A 126 42.89 -27.28 15.09
C SER A 126 42.87 -28.31 16.24
N VAL A 127 41.89 -28.21 17.14
CA VAL A 127 41.64 -29.17 18.23
C VAL A 127 40.79 -30.38 17.78
N GLY A 128 40.34 -30.41 16.52
CA GLY A 128 39.62 -31.55 15.93
C GLY A 128 38.11 -31.36 15.75
N ALA A 129 37.56 -30.16 15.97
CA ALA A 129 36.14 -29.91 15.70
C ALA A 129 35.80 -30.06 14.21
N THR A 130 34.78 -30.87 13.91
CA THR A 130 34.33 -31.10 12.54
C THR A 130 33.57 -29.89 11.98
N ARG A 131 33.48 -29.81 10.64
CA ARG A 131 32.72 -28.75 9.94
C ARG A 131 31.24 -28.72 10.34
N ALA A 132 30.67 -29.87 10.68
CA ALA A 132 29.29 -29.98 11.12
C ALA A 132 29.06 -29.36 12.51
N ILE A 133 30.01 -29.55 13.44
CA ILE A 133 29.94 -28.99 14.80
C ILE A 133 30.01 -27.46 14.74
N THR A 134 30.95 -26.92 13.98
CA THR A 134 31.10 -25.47 13.80
C THR A 134 29.90 -24.83 13.09
N ASN A 135 29.32 -25.49 12.08
CA ASN A 135 28.04 -25.06 11.47
C ASN A 135 26.89 -25.02 12.47
N ARG A 136 26.74 -26.06 13.30
CA ARG A 136 25.67 -26.14 14.31
C ARG A 136 25.82 -25.04 15.35
N ILE A 137 27.04 -24.71 15.75
CA ILE A 137 27.30 -23.61 16.70
C ILE A 137 26.85 -22.27 16.11
N LEU A 138 27.26 -21.96 14.88
CA LEU A 138 26.90 -20.69 14.23
C LEU A 138 25.39 -20.59 13.95
N LEU A 139 24.75 -21.68 13.54
CA LEU A 139 23.31 -21.72 13.34
C LEU A 139 22.56 -21.57 14.67
N ALA A 140 23.00 -22.25 15.73
CA ALA A 140 22.43 -22.11 17.06
C ALA A 140 22.54 -20.67 17.58
N GLU A 141 23.69 -20.04 17.37
CA GLU A 141 23.89 -18.62 17.68
C GLU A 141 22.91 -17.73 16.90
N SER A 142 22.73 -17.98 15.59
CA SER A 142 21.76 -17.23 14.79
C SER A 142 20.31 -17.43 15.24
N THR A 143 19.97 -18.63 15.69
CA THR A 143 18.65 -18.93 16.28
C THR A 143 18.46 -18.15 17.58
N ILE A 144 19.46 -18.12 18.47
CA ILE A 144 19.39 -17.36 19.73
C ILE A 144 19.19 -15.86 19.44
N TYR A 145 19.95 -15.29 18.50
CA TYR A 145 19.74 -13.91 18.09
C TYR A 145 18.35 -13.69 17.47
N GLY A 146 17.84 -14.63 16.69
CA GLY A 146 16.48 -14.59 16.15
C GLY A 146 15.40 -14.62 17.24
N VAL A 147 15.58 -15.43 18.29
CA VAL A 147 14.63 -15.51 19.42
C VAL A 147 14.67 -14.23 20.25
N ILE A 148 15.85 -13.78 20.68
CA ILE A 148 16.00 -12.55 21.48
C ILE A 148 15.52 -11.35 20.68
N GLY A 149 15.94 -11.25 19.42
CA GLY A 149 15.53 -10.19 18.50
C GLY A 149 14.03 -10.21 18.22
N GLY A 150 13.43 -11.40 18.07
CA GLY A 150 11.98 -11.54 17.89
C GLY A 150 11.18 -11.16 19.14
N ILE A 151 11.64 -11.50 20.35
CA ILE A 151 11.00 -11.08 21.60
C ILE A 151 11.05 -9.55 21.75
N LEU A 152 12.23 -8.95 21.59
CA LEU A 152 12.40 -7.50 21.64
C LEU A 152 11.65 -6.80 20.50
N GLY A 153 11.62 -7.39 19.31
CA GLY A 153 10.90 -6.91 18.15
C GLY A 153 9.39 -6.92 18.36
N CYS A 154 8.83 -7.97 18.95
CA CYS A 154 7.42 -8.01 19.35
C CYS A 154 7.09 -6.92 20.39
N ALA A 155 7.95 -6.74 21.41
CA ALA A 155 7.74 -5.70 22.42
C ALA A 155 7.80 -4.28 21.83
N LEU A 156 8.80 -4.01 20.97
CA LEU A 156 8.90 -2.73 20.26
C LEU A 156 7.74 -2.54 19.27
N GLY A 157 7.33 -3.60 18.57
CA GLY A 157 6.20 -3.58 17.64
C GLY A 157 4.88 -3.22 18.34
N ILE A 158 4.65 -3.75 19.55
CA ILE A 158 3.52 -3.35 20.39
C ILE A 158 3.60 -1.86 20.74
N GLY A 159 4.77 -1.35 21.12
CA GLY A 159 4.98 0.06 21.42
C GLY A 159 4.76 0.99 20.22
N ILE A 160 5.26 0.61 19.04
CA ILE A 160 5.04 1.35 17.79
C ILE A 160 3.55 1.33 17.43
N LEU A 161 2.90 0.18 17.52
CA LEU A 161 1.46 0.05 17.24
C LEU A 161 0.65 0.92 18.19
N TYR A 162 1.00 0.94 19.48
CA TYR A 162 0.38 1.84 20.46
C TYR A 162 0.55 3.31 20.08
N LEU A 163 1.74 3.75 19.68
CA LEU A 163 1.98 5.12 19.24
C LEU A 163 1.20 5.47 17.97
N MET A 164 1.12 4.55 17.01
CA MET A 164 0.33 4.73 15.79
C MET A 164 -1.16 4.87 16.11
N THR A 165 -1.69 3.99 16.96
CA THR A 165 -3.08 4.05 17.42
C THR A 165 -3.37 5.31 18.23
N TYR A 166 -2.46 5.74 19.10
CA TYR A 166 -2.58 6.98 19.85
C TYR A 166 -2.60 8.20 18.91
N SER A 167 -1.76 8.21 17.88
CA SER A 167 -1.76 9.27 16.87
C SER A 167 -3.06 9.31 16.05
N LEU A 168 -3.72 8.17 15.90
CA LEU A 168 -5.05 8.09 15.28
C LEU A 168 -6.15 8.60 16.21
N SER A 169 -6.17 8.19 17.48
CA SER A 169 -7.22 8.60 18.42
C SER A 169 -7.13 10.09 18.76
N ASN A 170 -5.92 10.64 18.94
CA ASN A 170 -5.73 12.02 19.37
C ASN A 170 -5.59 13.03 18.23
N ASN A 171 -6.00 12.64 17.02
CA ASN A 171 -6.00 13.55 15.89
C ASN A 171 -7.09 14.63 16.10
N PRO A 172 -6.74 15.94 16.19
CA PRO A 172 -7.69 17.02 16.49
C PRO A 172 -8.85 17.13 15.49
N TRP A 173 -8.69 16.52 14.32
CA TRP A 173 -9.64 16.54 13.21
C TRP A 173 -10.65 15.39 13.24
N ASN A 174 -10.54 14.45 14.20
CA ASN A 174 -11.52 13.37 14.35
C ASN A 174 -12.71 13.86 15.19
N VAL A 175 -13.87 14.01 14.54
CA VAL A 175 -15.15 14.39 15.17
C VAL A 175 -15.60 13.37 16.24
N ALA A 176 -15.17 12.12 16.11
CA ALA A 176 -15.24 11.09 17.15
C ALA A 176 -13.96 10.24 17.08
N PRO A 177 -13.04 10.35 18.06
CA PRO A 177 -11.90 9.45 18.16
C PRO A 177 -12.38 7.99 18.17
N PRO A 178 -11.90 7.13 17.25
CA PRO A 178 -12.22 5.71 17.34
C PRO A 178 -11.59 5.15 18.64
N ASP A 179 -12.38 4.46 19.46
CA ASP A 179 -11.87 3.71 20.62
C ASP A 179 -11.19 2.43 20.10
N VAL A 180 -9.98 2.59 19.56
CA VAL A 180 -9.24 1.47 18.97
C VAL A 180 -8.66 0.63 20.10
N GLN A 181 -9.39 -0.41 20.48
CA GLN A 181 -8.92 -1.39 21.45
C GLN A 181 -7.89 -2.32 20.81
N LEU A 182 -6.64 -2.20 21.24
CA LEU A 182 -5.55 -3.07 20.81
C LEU A 182 -5.78 -4.48 21.34
N THR A 183 -6.21 -5.39 20.46
CA THR A 183 -6.36 -6.80 20.78
C THR A 183 -5.09 -7.55 20.44
N TYR A 184 -4.40 -8.05 21.46
CA TYR A 184 -3.18 -8.83 21.28
C TYR A 184 -3.53 -10.32 21.13
N ASN A 185 -3.41 -10.84 19.91
CA ASN A 185 -3.55 -12.27 19.68
C ASN A 185 -2.19 -12.99 19.87
N PRO A 186 -2.05 -13.91 20.85
CA PRO A 186 -0.81 -14.64 21.08
C PRO A 186 -0.32 -15.43 19.86
N LEU A 187 -1.24 -15.88 18.99
CA LEU A 187 -0.90 -16.61 17.77
C LEU A 187 -0.09 -15.72 16.81
N TYR A 188 -0.50 -14.47 16.60
CA TYR A 188 0.23 -13.56 15.70
C TYR A 188 1.59 -13.14 16.26
N LEU A 189 1.70 -13.00 17.59
CA LEU A 189 3.00 -12.81 18.24
C LEU A 189 3.91 -14.05 18.07
N GLY A 190 3.34 -15.24 18.18
CA GLY A 190 4.05 -16.50 17.91
C GLY A 190 4.51 -16.63 16.45
N ILE A 191 3.66 -16.27 15.48
CA ILE A 191 4.01 -16.24 14.05
C ILE A 191 5.12 -15.21 13.79
N SER A 192 5.05 -14.03 14.39
CA SER A 192 6.09 -13.00 14.28
C SER A 192 7.44 -13.49 14.85
N LEU A 193 7.43 -14.11 16.03
CA LEU A 193 8.61 -14.69 16.65
C LEU A 193 9.22 -15.81 15.79
N ALA A 194 8.38 -16.72 15.29
CA ALA A 194 8.80 -17.77 14.37
C ALA A 194 9.39 -17.18 13.08
N GLY A 195 8.74 -16.15 12.52
CA GLY A 195 9.22 -15.41 11.37
C GLY A 195 10.60 -14.80 11.59
N ALA A 196 10.83 -14.14 12.73
CA ALA A 196 12.13 -13.57 13.08
C ALA A 196 13.23 -14.64 13.16
N VAL A 197 12.94 -15.79 13.77
CA VAL A 197 13.89 -16.93 13.83
C VAL A 197 14.17 -17.47 12.43
N ILE A 198 13.13 -17.70 11.63
CA ILE A 198 13.26 -18.20 10.25
C ILE A 198 14.09 -17.23 9.40
N LEU A 199 13.78 -15.93 9.42
CA LEU A 199 14.56 -14.92 8.70
C LEU A 199 16.02 -14.89 9.17
N SER A 200 16.27 -14.96 10.48
CA SER A 200 17.63 -14.97 11.04
C SER A 200 18.44 -16.15 10.52
N VAL A 201 17.88 -17.35 10.62
CA VAL A 201 18.53 -18.60 10.17
C VAL A 201 18.71 -18.61 8.66
N LEU A 202 17.68 -18.28 7.88
CA LEU A 202 17.77 -18.26 6.41
C LEU A 202 18.84 -17.28 5.91
N SER A 203 18.94 -16.11 6.55
CA SER A 203 19.92 -15.08 6.18
C SER A 203 21.34 -15.45 6.60
N SER A 204 21.52 -16.19 7.70
CA SER A 204 22.83 -16.64 8.18
C SER A 204 23.37 -17.86 7.42
N LEU A 205 22.53 -18.66 6.76
CA LEU A 205 22.95 -19.87 6.02
C LEU A 205 24.02 -19.59 4.95
N ILE A 206 23.85 -18.53 4.16
CA ILE A 206 24.79 -18.19 3.07
C ILE A 206 26.19 -17.83 3.61
N PRO A 207 26.36 -16.89 4.54
CA PRO A 207 27.69 -16.51 5.04
C PRO A 207 28.31 -17.65 5.85
N VAL A 208 27.52 -18.37 6.66
CA VAL A 208 27.96 -19.56 7.41
C VAL A 208 28.57 -20.56 6.43
N THR A 209 27.82 -21.03 5.43
CA THR A 209 28.31 -22.06 4.49
C THR A 209 29.52 -21.63 3.65
N LYS A 210 29.63 -20.34 3.27
CA LYS A 210 30.70 -19.83 2.41
C LYS A 210 32.07 -19.82 3.10
N VAL A 211 32.12 -19.51 4.40
CA VAL A 211 33.35 -19.49 5.21
C VAL A 211 33.97 -20.88 5.38
N PHE A 212 33.21 -21.96 5.17
CA PHE A 212 33.77 -23.31 5.25
C PHE A 212 34.51 -23.77 3.99
N ARG A 213 34.35 -23.06 2.86
CA ARG A 213 35.13 -23.32 1.64
C ARG A 213 36.54 -22.72 1.71
N THR A 214 36.82 -21.81 2.65
CA THR A 214 38.16 -21.24 2.81
C THR A 214 39.08 -22.21 3.59
N PRO A 215 40.26 -22.54 3.05
CA PRO A 215 41.27 -23.37 3.74
C PRO A 215 41.67 -22.79 5.10
N LEU A 216 42.01 -23.65 6.07
CA LEU A 216 42.47 -23.23 7.40
C LEU A 216 43.75 -22.37 7.32
N ARG A 217 44.65 -22.69 6.39
CA ARG A 217 45.85 -21.89 6.08
C ARG A 217 45.49 -20.45 5.75
N ASP A 218 44.47 -20.22 4.93
CA ASP A 218 44.10 -18.88 4.47
C ASP A 218 43.43 -18.04 5.57
N ILE A 219 42.81 -18.72 6.54
CA ILE A 219 42.24 -18.10 7.73
C ILE A 219 43.36 -17.67 8.69
N ILE A 220 44.37 -18.52 8.89
CA ILE A 220 45.50 -18.25 9.79
C ILE A 220 46.46 -17.19 9.19
N LEU A 221 46.73 -17.26 7.88
CA LEU A 221 47.62 -16.31 7.20
C LEU A 221 46.92 -15.01 6.80
N ASN A 222 45.65 -14.82 7.18
CA ASN A 222 44.88 -13.62 6.84
C ASN A 222 44.81 -13.34 5.32
N THR A 223 45.00 -14.38 4.48
CA THR A 223 45.04 -14.29 3.01
C THR A 223 43.67 -14.51 2.35
N TYR A 224 42.61 -14.65 3.14
CA TYR A 224 41.24 -14.86 2.67
C TYR A 224 40.71 -13.77 1.72
N ASP A 225 41.29 -12.56 1.74
CA ASP A 225 40.86 -11.42 0.92
C ASP A 225 41.45 -11.44 -0.50
N ASN A 226 42.50 -12.24 -0.75
CA ASN A 226 43.22 -12.26 -2.04
C ASN A 226 42.63 -13.20 -3.10
N GLN A 227 41.54 -13.93 -2.82
CA GLN A 227 40.86 -14.69 -3.86
C GLN A 227 39.90 -13.79 -4.65
N GLY A 228 40.48 -13.06 -5.61
CA GLY A 228 39.81 -12.44 -6.74
C GLY A 228 39.18 -13.48 -7.66
N GLY A 229 38.20 -14.24 -7.17
CA GLY A 229 37.36 -15.07 -8.01
C GLY A 229 36.63 -14.15 -8.99
N SER A 230 36.93 -14.28 -10.28
CA SER A 230 36.23 -13.59 -11.37
C SER A 230 34.73 -13.71 -11.15
N GLN A 231 34.10 -12.59 -10.81
CA GLN A 231 32.68 -12.53 -10.56
C GLN A 231 32.03 -12.76 -11.93
N LYS A 232 31.53 -13.98 -12.18
CA LYS A 232 30.79 -14.29 -13.41
C LYS A 232 29.78 -13.18 -13.62
N ASN A 233 29.84 -12.53 -14.79
CA ASN A 233 29.02 -11.37 -15.08
C ASN A 233 27.54 -11.77 -15.05
N LYS A 234 26.80 -11.36 -14.01
CA LYS A 234 25.38 -11.73 -13.81
C LYS A 234 24.42 -10.73 -14.46
N THR A 235 24.90 -9.83 -15.29
CA THR A 235 24.08 -8.78 -15.91
C THR A 235 23.02 -9.31 -16.85
N MET A 236 23.39 -10.20 -17.76
CA MET A 236 22.45 -10.78 -18.71
C MET A 236 21.32 -11.55 -18.00
N PRO A 237 21.59 -12.50 -17.07
CA PRO A 237 20.50 -13.16 -16.36
C PRO A 237 19.68 -12.20 -15.50
N ALA A 238 20.28 -11.15 -14.95
CA ALA A 238 19.54 -10.12 -14.21
C ALA A 238 18.58 -9.32 -15.11
N LEU A 239 19.04 -8.90 -16.29
CA LEU A 239 18.20 -8.23 -17.28
C LEU A 239 17.05 -9.12 -17.75
N ILE A 240 17.34 -10.40 -18.05
CA ILE A 240 16.31 -11.37 -18.45
C ILE A 240 15.26 -11.53 -17.34
N LEU A 241 15.69 -11.71 -16.08
CA LEU A 241 14.77 -11.83 -14.95
C LEU A 241 13.94 -10.57 -14.75
N LEU A 242 14.54 -9.39 -14.85
CA LEU A 242 13.85 -8.11 -14.68
C LEU A 242 12.82 -7.87 -15.80
N VAL A 243 13.18 -8.17 -17.05
CA VAL A 243 12.26 -8.07 -18.20
C VAL A 243 11.13 -9.08 -18.06
N LEU A 244 11.43 -10.33 -17.66
CA LEU A 244 10.44 -11.38 -17.51
C LEU A 244 9.43 -11.04 -16.40
N THR A 245 9.89 -10.55 -15.25
CA THR A 245 8.98 -10.13 -14.17
C THR A 245 8.20 -8.87 -14.52
N PHE A 246 8.78 -7.94 -15.27
CA PHE A 246 8.09 -6.73 -15.73
C PHE A 246 7.02 -7.03 -16.79
N ALA A 247 7.32 -7.94 -17.73
CA ALA A 247 6.43 -8.25 -18.84
C ALA A 247 5.36 -9.28 -18.49
N SER A 248 5.51 -10.08 -17.41
CA SER A 248 4.57 -11.16 -17.11
C SER A 248 3.17 -10.71 -16.66
N PRO A 249 2.98 -9.70 -15.77
CA PRO A 249 1.65 -9.31 -15.32
C PRO A 249 0.68 -8.86 -16.43
N PRO A 250 1.06 -8.02 -17.41
CA PRO A 250 0.12 -7.58 -18.45
C PRO A 250 -0.28 -8.68 -19.44
N LEU A 251 0.44 -9.82 -19.47
CA LEU A 251 0.15 -10.93 -20.37
C LEU A 251 -0.92 -11.89 -19.84
N VAL A 252 -1.27 -11.80 -18.56
CA VAL A 252 -2.22 -12.70 -17.92
C VAL A 252 -3.40 -11.92 -17.30
N PRO A 253 -4.62 -12.47 -17.34
CA PRO A 253 -5.80 -11.78 -16.81
C PRO A 253 -5.95 -11.94 -15.29
N GLY A 254 -6.55 -10.91 -14.67
CA GLY A 254 -7.16 -10.96 -13.34
C GLY A 254 -6.22 -11.32 -12.18
N GLN A 255 -6.67 -12.23 -11.30
CA GLN A 255 -5.98 -12.59 -10.04
C GLN A 255 -4.58 -13.19 -10.25
N THR A 256 -4.35 -13.85 -11.39
CA THR A 256 -3.04 -14.43 -11.73
C THR A 256 -1.97 -13.36 -11.92
N ALA A 257 -2.35 -12.19 -12.49
CA ALA A 257 -1.47 -11.04 -12.62
C ALA A 257 -1.02 -10.54 -11.23
N GLY A 258 -1.92 -10.54 -10.24
CA GLY A 258 -1.60 -10.14 -8.88
C GLY A 258 -0.58 -11.05 -8.22
N ILE A 259 -0.76 -12.37 -8.33
CA ILE A 259 0.19 -13.36 -7.78
C ILE A 259 1.56 -13.22 -8.46
N LEU A 260 1.59 -13.09 -9.79
CA LEU A 260 2.83 -12.88 -10.54
C LEU A 260 3.50 -11.56 -10.17
N SER A 261 2.73 -10.52 -9.87
CA SER A 261 3.27 -9.21 -9.47
C SER A 261 3.93 -9.27 -8.09
N ILE A 262 3.30 -9.97 -7.13
CA ILE A 262 3.89 -10.22 -5.81
C ILE A 262 5.18 -11.05 -5.94
N GLY A 263 5.16 -12.13 -6.75
CA GLY A 263 6.36 -12.89 -7.08
C GLY A 263 7.42 -12.02 -7.78
N GLY A 264 6.98 -11.14 -8.68
CA GLY A 264 7.79 -10.19 -9.44
C GLY A 264 8.49 -9.17 -8.56
N LEU A 265 7.88 -8.71 -7.46
CA LEU A 265 8.54 -7.87 -6.46
C LEU A 265 9.75 -8.58 -5.84
N THR A 266 9.59 -9.85 -5.45
CA THR A 266 10.67 -10.63 -4.81
C THR A 266 11.80 -10.97 -5.78
N ILE A 267 11.47 -11.51 -6.96
CA ILE A 267 12.43 -11.90 -7.99
C ILE A 267 13.08 -10.66 -8.62
N GLY A 268 12.29 -9.61 -8.84
CA GLY A 268 12.76 -8.32 -9.34
C GLY A 268 13.76 -7.66 -8.39
N THR A 269 13.56 -7.78 -7.07
CA THR A 269 14.55 -7.31 -6.09
C THR A 269 15.90 -8.02 -6.27
N LEU A 270 15.90 -9.34 -6.48
CA LEU A 270 17.13 -10.10 -6.75
C LEU A 270 17.81 -9.65 -8.07
N ALA A 271 17.02 -9.39 -9.10
CA ALA A 271 17.52 -8.87 -10.38
C ALA A 271 18.15 -7.49 -10.21
N ILE A 272 17.48 -6.57 -9.48
CA ILE A 272 18.01 -5.24 -9.15
C ILE A 272 19.35 -5.38 -8.42
N VAL A 273 19.43 -6.24 -7.39
CA VAL A 273 20.68 -6.49 -6.64
C VAL A 273 21.83 -6.92 -7.56
N TRP A 274 21.56 -7.77 -8.56
CA TRP A 274 22.59 -8.21 -9.52
C TRP A 274 22.98 -7.14 -10.55
N LEU A 275 22.13 -6.14 -10.78
CA LEU A 275 22.42 -5.00 -11.66
C LEU A 275 23.19 -3.88 -10.98
N ILE A 276 23.31 -3.87 -9.65
CA ILE A 276 24.00 -2.79 -8.94
C ILE A 276 25.50 -2.69 -9.26
N PRO A 277 26.29 -3.78 -9.33
CA PRO A 277 27.70 -3.70 -9.68
C PRO A 277 28.01 -2.99 -11.02
N PRO A 278 27.42 -3.38 -12.17
CA PRO A 278 27.69 -2.70 -13.45
C PRO A 278 27.16 -1.26 -13.46
N VAL A 279 26.01 -0.99 -12.83
CA VAL A 279 25.45 0.37 -12.74
C VAL A 279 26.40 1.25 -11.93
N THR A 280 26.90 0.75 -10.80
CA THR A 280 27.92 1.43 -10.00
C THR A 280 29.16 1.74 -10.84
N GLU A 281 29.61 0.82 -11.69
CA GLU A 281 30.75 1.05 -12.58
C GLU A 281 30.51 2.21 -13.56
N ILE A 282 29.31 2.32 -14.13
CA ILE A 282 28.91 3.44 -15.00
C ILE A 282 29.00 4.76 -14.21
N PHE A 283 28.42 4.81 -13.01
CA PHE A 283 28.47 6.00 -12.15
C PHE A 283 29.90 6.37 -11.75
N VAL A 284 30.74 5.40 -11.40
CA VAL A 284 32.14 5.63 -11.06
C VAL A 284 32.88 6.31 -12.23
N ARG A 285 32.64 5.91 -13.48
CA ARG A 285 33.25 6.57 -14.66
C ARG A 285 32.81 8.03 -14.82
N VAL A 286 31.56 8.34 -14.47
CA VAL A 286 31.04 9.71 -14.45
C VAL A 286 31.68 10.50 -13.30
N TYR A 287 31.74 9.92 -12.10
CA TYR A 287 32.35 10.53 -10.93
C TYR A 287 33.85 10.77 -11.08
N GLU A 288 34.59 9.89 -11.76
CA GLU A 288 36.01 10.10 -12.10
C GLU A 288 36.24 11.41 -12.87
N LYS A 289 35.24 11.92 -13.60
CA LYS A 289 35.32 13.22 -14.29
C LYS A 289 34.93 14.39 -13.41
N ILE A 290 33.93 14.26 -12.55
CA ILE A 290 33.32 15.37 -11.80
C ILE A 290 34.00 15.59 -10.44
N VAL A 291 34.23 14.50 -9.70
CA VAL A 291 34.68 14.51 -8.30
C VAL A 291 36.07 15.13 -8.11
N PRO A 292 37.06 14.98 -9.02
CA PRO A 292 38.36 15.65 -8.87
C PRO A 292 38.26 17.18 -8.81
N TYR A 293 37.31 17.77 -9.55
CA TYR A 293 37.12 19.23 -9.56
C TYR A 293 36.48 19.75 -8.27
N LEU A 294 35.56 18.98 -7.67
CA LEU A 294 34.84 19.38 -6.46
C LEU A 294 35.58 19.05 -5.17
N PHE A 295 36.24 17.88 -5.12
CA PHE A 295 36.81 17.33 -3.89
C PHE A 295 38.32 17.08 -3.95
N GLY A 296 38.98 17.33 -5.09
CA GLY A 296 40.42 17.19 -5.26
C GLY A 296 40.90 15.73 -5.21
N ASN A 297 42.15 15.54 -4.77
CA ASN A 297 42.82 14.24 -4.74
C ASN A 297 42.15 13.24 -3.79
N GLU A 298 41.56 13.72 -2.68
CA GLU A 298 40.82 12.85 -1.76
C GLU A 298 39.58 12.24 -2.44
N GLY A 299 38.94 13.00 -3.33
CA GLY A 299 37.80 12.53 -4.11
C GLY A 299 38.16 11.39 -5.07
N ILE A 300 39.32 11.47 -5.72
CA ILE A 300 39.82 10.40 -6.60
C ILE A 300 40.02 9.10 -5.80
N LEU A 301 40.56 9.20 -4.59
CA LEU A 301 40.76 8.04 -3.73
C LEU A 301 39.42 7.41 -3.32
N ALA A 302 38.44 8.24 -2.95
CA ALA A 302 37.08 7.78 -2.61
C ALA A 302 36.41 7.01 -3.77
N ILE A 303 36.47 7.54 -4.99
CA ILE A 303 35.83 6.91 -6.15
C ILE A 303 36.51 5.59 -6.54
N LYS A 304 37.84 5.51 -6.44
CA LYS A 304 38.57 4.23 -6.63
C LYS A 304 38.18 3.19 -5.58
N ASN A 305 37.94 3.61 -4.34
CA ASN A 305 37.52 2.71 -3.28
C ASN A 305 36.13 2.12 -3.53
N ILE A 306 35.18 2.88 -4.11
CA ILE A 306 33.84 2.35 -4.47
C ILE A 306 33.95 1.20 -5.47
N ARG A 307 34.85 1.29 -6.46
CA ARG A 307 35.05 0.25 -7.48
C ARG A 307 35.56 -1.07 -6.90
N ASN A 308 36.49 -1.00 -5.95
CA ASN A 308 37.22 -2.16 -5.47
C ASN A 308 36.69 -2.72 -4.14
N ASN A 309 35.80 -2.00 -3.44
CA ASN A 309 35.29 -2.40 -2.13
C ASN A 309 33.90 -3.05 -2.24
N ARG A 310 33.84 -4.36 -2.00
CA ARG A 310 32.59 -5.13 -1.96
C ARG A 310 31.62 -4.63 -0.88
N GLU A 311 32.12 -4.10 0.24
CA GLU A 311 31.24 -3.56 1.29
C GLU A 311 30.55 -2.27 0.85
N MET A 312 31.20 -1.45 0.02
CA MET A 312 30.54 -0.28 -0.56
C MET A 312 29.43 -0.67 -1.54
N LEU A 313 29.64 -1.72 -2.34
CA LEU A 313 28.57 -2.26 -3.20
C LEU A 313 27.40 -2.81 -2.37
N ASN A 314 27.67 -3.44 -1.23
CA ASN A 314 26.62 -3.89 -0.30
C ASN A 314 25.86 -2.69 0.31
N ASN A 315 26.54 -1.58 0.64
CA ASN A 315 25.89 -0.35 1.11
C ASN A 315 24.93 0.22 0.07
N ILE A 316 25.40 0.33 -1.18
CA ILE A 316 24.59 0.81 -2.30
C ILE A 316 23.39 -0.11 -2.51
N THR A 317 23.59 -1.43 -2.39
CA THR A 317 22.53 -2.44 -2.52
C THR A 317 21.45 -2.27 -1.47
N LEU A 318 21.84 -2.18 -0.20
CA LEU A 318 20.91 -2.02 0.90
C LEU A 318 20.11 -0.72 0.79
N LEU A 319 20.80 0.40 0.51
CA LEU A 319 20.15 1.70 0.29
C LEU A 319 19.18 1.64 -0.88
N THR A 320 19.55 0.98 -1.99
CA THR A 320 18.69 0.85 -3.18
C THR A 320 17.36 0.20 -2.83
N ILE A 321 17.38 -0.93 -2.11
CA ILE A 321 16.15 -1.65 -1.74
C ILE A 321 15.32 -0.82 -0.75
N GLY A 322 15.97 -0.20 0.24
CA GLY A 322 15.32 0.67 1.21
C GLY A 322 14.63 1.86 0.56
N LEU A 323 15.35 2.58 -0.30
CA LEU A 323 14.85 3.76 -1.02
C LEU A 323 13.76 3.40 -2.04
N ALA A 324 13.89 2.27 -2.76
CA ALA A 324 12.84 1.77 -3.64
C ALA A 324 11.54 1.47 -2.86
N SER A 325 11.66 0.90 -1.67
CA SER A 325 10.52 0.61 -0.80
C SER A 325 9.89 1.90 -0.26
N LEU A 326 10.70 2.88 0.17
CA LEU A 326 10.22 4.19 0.61
C LEU A 326 9.48 4.93 -0.50
N LEU A 327 10.02 4.93 -1.72
CA LEU A 327 9.38 5.54 -2.88
C LEU A 327 8.03 4.87 -3.18
N LEU A 328 7.96 3.54 -3.11
CA LEU A 328 6.71 2.80 -3.29
C LEU A 328 5.66 3.24 -2.26
N ILE A 329 6.01 3.25 -0.98
CA ILE A 329 5.06 3.56 0.10
C ILE A 329 4.55 4.99 -0.01
N ASN A 330 5.46 5.95 -0.20
CA ASN A 330 5.10 7.36 -0.29
C ASN A 330 4.30 7.67 -1.56
N THR A 331 4.61 7.01 -2.68
CA THR A 331 3.86 7.21 -3.93
C THR A 331 2.47 6.60 -3.86
N ILE A 332 2.29 5.42 -3.23
CA ILE A 332 0.95 4.86 -3.00
C ILE A 332 0.15 5.81 -2.10
N SER A 333 0.74 6.28 -0.99
CA SER A 333 0.08 7.25 -0.09
C SER A 333 -0.31 8.54 -0.82
N PHE A 334 0.58 9.09 -1.65
CA PHE A 334 0.31 10.28 -2.46
C PHE A 334 -0.78 10.03 -3.52
N SER A 335 -0.73 8.88 -4.20
CA SER A 335 -1.67 8.51 -5.26
C SER A 335 -3.08 8.38 -4.72
N VAL A 336 -3.27 7.66 -3.61
CA VAL A 336 -4.61 7.50 -3.00
C VAL A 336 -5.14 8.86 -2.53
N GLY A 337 -4.33 9.70 -1.88
CA GLY A 337 -4.75 11.04 -1.46
C GLY A 337 -5.23 11.91 -2.63
N ARG A 338 -4.52 11.84 -3.76
CA ARG A 338 -4.91 12.54 -5.00
C ARG A 338 -6.15 11.96 -5.64
N VAL A 339 -6.22 10.63 -5.78
CA VAL A 339 -7.35 9.86 -6.31
C VAL A 339 -8.65 10.24 -5.59
N ILE A 340 -8.62 10.36 -4.26
CA ILE A 340 -9.79 10.79 -3.47
C ILE A 340 -10.22 12.19 -3.87
N THR A 341 -9.30 13.16 -3.90
CA THR A 341 -9.62 14.55 -4.24
C THR A 341 -10.03 14.74 -5.70
N ASP A 342 -9.48 13.94 -6.62
CA ASP A 342 -9.73 14.06 -8.07
C ASP A 342 -11.18 13.75 -8.43
N VAL A 343 -11.78 12.74 -7.78
CA VAL A 343 -13.20 12.38 -7.98
C VAL A 343 -14.13 13.55 -7.66
N TYR A 344 -13.84 14.31 -6.61
CA TYR A 344 -14.67 15.46 -6.23
C TYR A 344 -14.54 16.63 -7.20
N GLN A 345 -13.47 16.69 -8.00
CA GLN A 345 -13.35 17.69 -9.07
C GLN A 345 -14.23 17.35 -10.27
N ASP A 346 -14.54 16.07 -10.49
CA ASP A 346 -15.49 15.63 -11.52
C ASP A 346 -16.95 15.92 -11.13
N PHE A 347 -17.24 16.22 -9.85
CA PHE A 347 -18.58 16.56 -9.38
C PHE A 347 -18.90 18.01 -9.78
N LYS A 348 -19.89 18.17 -10.67
CA LYS A 348 -20.42 19.47 -11.11
C LYS A 348 -21.68 19.90 -10.34
N PHE A 349 -22.10 19.10 -9.37
CA PHE A 349 -23.17 19.43 -8.44
C PHE A 349 -22.61 20.05 -7.17
N ASP A 350 -23.43 20.85 -6.51
CA ASP A 350 -23.05 21.62 -5.33
C ASP A 350 -23.48 20.93 -4.03
N VAL A 351 -24.63 20.27 -4.05
CA VAL A 351 -25.24 19.62 -2.88
C VAL A 351 -25.73 18.22 -3.23
N TRP A 352 -25.39 17.25 -2.38
CA TRP A 352 -25.90 15.89 -2.41
C TRP A 352 -27.01 15.73 -1.38
N VAL A 353 -28.16 15.21 -1.79
CA VAL A 353 -29.35 15.09 -0.94
C VAL A 353 -29.88 13.67 -0.95
N TYR A 354 -30.08 13.10 0.22
CA TYR A 354 -30.67 11.79 0.42
C TYR A 354 -32.02 11.92 1.15
N HIS A 355 -32.99 11.13 0.71
CA HIS A 355 -34.26 10.97 1.38
C HIS A 355 -34.87 9.60 1.04
N PRO A 356 -35.49 8.88 1.99
CA PRO A 356 -35.96 7.51 1.74
C PRO A 356 -37.06 7.39 0.67
N GLN A 357 -37.79 8.46 0.41
CA GLN A 357 -38.94 8.49 -0.51
C GLN A 357 -38.81 9.60 -1.57
N ILE A 358 -37.64 9.73 -2.20
CA ILE A 358 -37.50 10.68 -3.32
C ILE A 358 -38.35 10.18 -4.48
N ASP A 359 -39.38 10.93 -4.84
CA ASP A 359 -40.11 10.78 -6.08
C ASP A 359 -40.05 12.07 -6.91
N ARG A 360 -40.68 12.07 -8.09
CA ARG A 360 -40.72 13.26 -8.96
C ARG A 360 -41.39 14.47 -8.30
N SER A 361 -42.33 14.25 -7.38
CA SER A 361 -43.00 15.32 -6.65
C SER A 361 -42.02 15.96 -5.68
N LEU A 362 -41.34 15.17 -4.86
CA LEU A 362 -40.34 15.67 -3.91
C LEU A 362 -39.16 16.33 -4.64
N GLU A 363 -38.67 15.76 -5.74
CA GLU A 363 -37.62 16.37 -6.56
C GLU A 363 -38.05 17.77 -7.06
N SER A 364 -39.29 17.91 -7.52
CA SER A 364 -39.85 19.19 -7.98
C SER A 364 -40.01 20.20 -6.84
N GLN A 365 -40.41 19.72 -5.65
CA GLN A 365 -40.53 20.55 -4.46
C GLN A 365 -39.16 21.03 -3.97
N ILE A 366 -38.15 20.17 -3.92
CA ILE A 366 -36.78 20.54 -3.54
C ILE A 366 -36.19 21.53 -4.56
N ARG A 367 -36.49 21.37 -5.85
CA ARG A 367 -36.10 22.33 -6.89
C ARG A 367 -36.72 23.72 -6.69
N SER A 368 -37.84 23.83 -5.99
CA SER A 368 -38.47 25.13 -5.66
C SER A 368 -37.87 25.80 -4.42
N VAL A 369 -36.88 25.18 -3.76
CA VAL A 369 -36.18 25.78 -2.63
C VAL A 369 -35.35 26.97 -3.13
N PRO A 370 -35.43 28.14 -2.47
CA PRO A 370 -34.58 29.28 -2.82
C PRO A 370 -33.10 28.88 -2.79
N GLY A 371 -32.35 29.27 -3.82
CA GLY A 371 -30.94 28.90 -3.96
C GLY A 371 -30.69 27.62 -4.77
N VAL A 372 -31.72 26.85 -5.14
CA VAL A 372 -31.60 25.64 -5.97
C VAL A 372 -32.02 25.96 -7.41
N THR A 373 -31.11 25.84 -8.37
CA THR A 373 -31.39 26.12 -9.79
C THR A 373 -31.86 24.89 -10.55
N SER A 374 -31.26 23.74 -10.25
CA SER A 374 -31.52 22.50 -10.97
C SER A 374 -31.28 21.29 -10.07
N SER A 375 -32.05 20.24 -10.29
CA SER A 375 -31.93 18.95 -9.60
C SER A 375 -31.87 17.78 -10.57
N LEU A 376 -31.13 16.73 -10.20
CA LEU A 376 -31.12 15.44 -10.88
C LEU A 376 -31.24 14.31 -9.85
N ALA A 377 -32.37 13.62 -9.85
CA ALA A 377 -32.55 12.41 -9.06
C ALA A 377 -31.91 11.18 -9.72
N VAL A 378 -31.28 10.33 -8.90
CA VAL A 378 -30.46 9.19 -9.34
C VAL A 378 -30.94 7.92 -8.64
N TYR A 379 -31.10 6.84 -9.39
CA TYR A 379 -31.20 5.51 -8.81
C TYR A 379 -29.80 4.93 -8.63
N GLU A 380 -29.56 4.24 -7.53
CA GLU A 380 -28.34 3.48 -7.31
C GLU A 380 -28.72 2.11 -6.76
N MET A 381 -28.23 1.06 -7.41
CA MET A 381 -28.37 -0.32 -6.94
C MET A 381 -27.00 -0.91 -6.68
N ASN A 382 -26.79 -1.43 -5.48
CA ASN A 382 -25.50 -1.97 -5.07
C ASN A 382 -25.45 -3.49 -5.21
N GLN A 383 -24.26 -4.02 -5.44
CA GLN A 383 -23.97 -5.46 -5.46
C GLN A 383 -24.83 -6.23 -6.46
N VAL A 384 -24.96 -5.70 -7.68
CA VAL A 384 -25.75 -6.33 -8.75
C VAL A 384 -24.98 -7.50 -9.36
N GLU A 385 -25.61 -8.67 -9.41
CA GLU A 385 -25.01 -9.88 -9.99
C GLU A 385 -25.01 -9.84 -11.51
N ILE A 386 -23.91 -10.31 -12.09
CA ILE A 386 -23.78 -10.55 -13.53
C ILE A 386 -24.10 -12.03 -13.79
N ALA A 387 -25.02 -12.31 -14.71
CA ALA A 387 -25.37 -13.70 -15.04
C ALA A 387 -24.17 -14.42 -15.66
N GLY A 388 -23.92 -15.65 -15.21
CA GLY A 388 -22.78 -16.46 -15.68
C GLY A 388 -21.40 -16.02 -15.16
N SER A 389 -21.33 -15.06 -14.23
CA SER A 389 -20.08 -14.61 -13.62
C SER A 389 -20.13 -14.74 -12.09
N THR A 390 -18.97 -14.94 -11.47
CA THR A 390 -18.80 -14.83 -10.00
C THR A 390 -18.59 -13.39 -9.55
N GLU A 391 -18.41 -12.47 -10.48
CA GLU A 391 -18.19 -11.05 -10.21
C GLU A 391 -19.52 -10.31 -10.04
N LYS A 392 -19.52 -9.32 -9.14
CA LYS A 392 -20.64 -8.41 -8.92
C LYS A 392 -20.26 -6.99 -9.32
N ILE A 393 -21.24 -6.25 -9.81
CA ILE A 393 -21.14 -4.81 -10.04
C ILE A 393 -21.37 -4.12 -8.70
N GLY A 394 -20.39 -3.33 -8.28
CA GLY A 394 -20.41 -2.61 -7.01
C GLY A 394 -21.61 -1.68 -6.93
N SER A 395 -21.80 -0.82 -7.96
CA SER A 395 -22.95 0.06 -8.07
C SER A 395 -23.45 0.24 -9.51
N VAL A 396 -24.76 0.15 -9.70
CA VAL A 396 -25.48 0.42 -10.94
C VAL A 396 -26.23 1.74 -10.79
N TYR A 397 -25.83 2.77 -11.54
CA TYR A 397 -26.44 4.09 -11.51
C TYR A 397 -27.50 4.22 -12.61
N GLY A 398 -28.74 4.46 -12.20
CA GLY A 398 -29.85 4.79 -13.07
C GLY A 398 -29.97 6.29 -13.28
N ILE A 399 -29.43 6.80 -14.38
CA ILE A 399 -29.39 8.25 -14.67
C ILE A 399 -29.94 8.52 -16.08
N ASP A 400 -30.61 9.67 -16.24
CA ASP A 400 -31.07 10.16 -17.54
C ASP A 400 -29.89 10.74 -18.35
N GLY A 401 -29.63 10.19 -19.55
CA GLY A 401 -28.42 10.46 -20.32
C GLY A 401 -28.23 11.94 -20.66
N ASN A 402 -29.30 12.64 -21.03
CA ASN A 402 -29.25 14.04 -21.48
C ASN A 402 -28.84 15.03 -20.40
N ARG A 403 -28.95 14.66 -19.12
CA ARG A 403 -28.66 15.55 -17.98
C ARG A 403 -27.48 15.06 -17.14
N MET A 404 -27.02 13.83 -17.37
CA MET A 404 -25.97 13.18 -16.58
C MET A 404 -24.68 14.02 -16.51
N LEU A 405 -24.18 14.46 -17.67
CA LEU A 405 -22.90 15.19 -17.77
C LEU A 405 -22.95 16.62 -17.23
N ASP A 406 -24.14 17.16 -16.99
CA ASP A 406 -24.30 18.46 -16.35
C ASP A 406 -23.92 18.39 -14.87
N TYR A 407 -24.11 17.24 -14.22
CA TYR A 407 -23.92 17.08 -12.77
C TYR A 407 -22.65 16.31 -12.43
N PHE A 408 -22.16 15.47 -13.34
CA PHE A 408 -20.98 14.65 -13.09
C PHE A 408 -20.21 14.44 -14.39
N ASP A 409 -18.89 14.68 -14.36
CA ASP A 409 -18.02 14.31 -15.46
C ASP A 409 -17.57 12.84 -15.36
N PHE A 410 -18.27 11.94 -16.04
CA PHE A 410 -17.91 10.52 -16.02
C PHE A 410 -16.67 10.19 -16.87
N ARG A 411 -16.03 11.20 -17.49
CA ARG A 411 -14.88 11.04 -18.38
C ARG A 411 -15.16 9.97 -19.46
N LEU A 412 -16.28 10.12 -20.16
CA LEU A 412 -16.73 9.18 -21.20
C LEU A 412 -15.68 9.11 -22.33
N GLN A 413 -15.35 7.90 -22.76
CA GLN A 413 -14.39 7.67 -23.85
C GLN A 413 -15.04 7.75 -25.23
N GLY A 414 -14.32 8.32 -26.20
CA GLY A 414 -14.73 8.36 -27.60
C GLY A 414 -15.68 9.52 -27.92
N ASP A 415 -16.62 9.27 -28.84
CA ASP A 415 -17.64 10.25 -29.24
C ASP A 415 -18.76 10.30 -28.20
N VAL A 416 -18.67 11.29 -27.31
CA VAL A 416 -19.59 11.49 -26.20
C VAL A 416 -21.03 11.69 -26.67
N GLU A 417 -21.23 12.46 -27.74
CA GLU A 417 -22.58 12.79 -28.21
C GLU A 417 -23.26 11.55 -28.80
N HIS A 418 -22.53 10.78 -29.61
CA HIS A 418 -23.00 9.50 -30.13
C HIS A 418 -23.28 8.48 -29.01
N THR A 419 -22.40 8.36 -28.01
CA THR A 419 -22.62 7.47 -26.85
C THR A 419 -23.86 7.85 -26.06
N LEU A 420 -24.13 9.14 -25.82
CA LEU A 420 -25.32 9.60 -25.12
C LEU A 420 -26.62 9.36 -25.90
N GLN A 421 -26.59 9.52 -27.23
CA GLN A 421 -27.72 9.19 -28.10
C GLN A 421 -28.05 7.69 -28.03
N GLN A 422 -27.03 6.83 -28.14
CA GLN A 422 -27.21 5.38 -27.99
C GLN A 422 -27.65 4.99 -26.59
N TYR A 423 -27.11 5.63 -25.55
CA TYR A 423 -27.48 5.35 -24.17
C TYR A 423 -28.98 5.53 -23.92
N SER A 424 -29.64 6.44 -24.63
CA SER A 424 -31.07 6.69 -24.44
C SER A 424 -31.97 5.76 -25.30
N SER A 425 -31.41 5.03 -26.28
CA SER A 425 -32.16 4.28 -27.30
C SER A 425 -32.77 2.97 -26.81
N GLY A 426 -32.31 2.39 -25.69
CA GLY A 426 -32.78 1.08 -25.22
C GLY A 426 -32.07 0.60 -23.95
N ARG A 427 -32.10 -0.71 -23.67
CA ARG A 427 -31.34 -1.32 -22.57
C ARG A 427 -29.86 -1.29 -22.91
N THR A 428 -29.21 -0.21 -22.53
CA THR A 428 -27.80 0.05 -22.77
C THR A 428 -27.07 0.26 -21.46
N ILE A 429 -25.78 0.00 -21.46
CA ILE A 429 -24.91 0.10 -20.29
C ILE A 429 -23.59 0.75 -20.65
N ILE A 430 -23.10 1.59 -19.74
CA ILE A 430 -21.77 2.20 -19.81
C ILE A 430 -21.01 1.73 -18.57
N PRO A 431 -20.23 0.64 -18.68
CA PRO A 431 -19.31 0.24 -17.61
C PRO A 431 -18.09 1.16 -17.56
N THR A 432 -17.39 1.16 -16.43
CA THR A 432 -16.09 1.85 -16.33
C THR A 432 -15.00 1.16 -17.15
N THR A 433 -13.90 1.87 -17.38
CA THR A 433 -12.66 1.30 -17.93
C THR A 433 -12.09 0.20 -17.04
N PHE A 434 -12.29 0.28 -15.71
CA PHE A 434 -11.91 -0.80 -14.80
C PHE A 434 -12.65 -2.11 -15.12
N LEU A 435 -13.98 -2.05 -15.24
CA LEU A 435 -14.79 -3.22 -15.59
C LEU A 435 -14.53 -3.70 -17.01
N LYS A 436 -14.22 -2.80 -17.94
CA LYS A 436 -13.75 -3.13 -19.28
C LYS A 436 -12.55 -4.06 -19.23
N ASP A 437 -11.48 -3.64 -18.54
CA ASP A 437 -10.22 -4.38 -18.52
C ASP A 437 -10.35 -5.67 -17.70
N LYS A 438 -11.13 -5.63 -16.61
CA LYS A 438 -11.37 -6.79 -15.73
C LYS A 438 -12.18 -7.90 -16.40
N LEU A 439 -13.26 -7.54 -17.10
CA LEU A 439 -14.17 -8.49 -17.76
C LEU A 439 -13.89 -8.64 -19.26
N ASN A 440 -12.84 -7.97 -19.78
CA ASN A 440 -12.45 -7.93 -21.18
C ASN A 440 -13.61 -7.56 -22.13
N LEU A 441 -14.33 -6.49 -21.77
CA LEU A 441 -15.54 -6.04 -22.47
C LEU A 441 -15.21 -5.16 -23.68
N ASN A 442 -16.02 -5.26 -24.73
CA ASN A 442 -15.96 -4.40 -25.91
C ASN A 442 -17.28 -3.67 -26.16
N ILE A 443 -17.21 -2.55 -26.89
CA ILE A 443 -18.41 -1.83 -27.33
C ILE A 443 -19.22 -2.73 -28.26
N GLY A 444 -20.51 -2.86 -27.99
CA GLY A 444 -21.42 -3.74 -28.73
C GLY A 444 -21.72 -5.07 -28.04
N ASP A 445 -20.91 -5.48 -27.06
CA ASP A 445 -21.16 -6.70 -26.29
C ASP A 445 -22.44 -6.56 -25.44
N MET A 446 -23.03 -7.68 -25.04
CA MET A 446 -24.18 -7.72 -24.13
C MET A 446 -23.73 -8.16 -22.74
N LEU A 447 -24.12 -7.41 -21.73
CA LEU A 447 -23.93 -7.76 -20.32
C LEU A 447 -25.28 -8.10 -19.71
N THR A 448 -25.43 -9.33 -19.22
CA THR A 448 -26.67 -9.81 -18.61
C THR A 448 -26.64 -9.55 -17.11
N LEU A 449 -27.55 -8.72 -16.61
CA LEU A 449 -27.70 -8.39 -15.20
C LEU A 449 -28.83 -9.20 -14.58
N LYS A 450 -28.62 -9.75 -13.39
CA LYS A 450 -29.72 -10.32 -12.60
C LYS A 450 -30.46 -9.20 -11.89
N THR A 451 -31.74 -9.06 -12.23
CA THR A 451 -32.63 -8.03 -11.68
C THR A 451 -33.77 -8.68 -10.90
N GLU A 452 -34.55 -7.89 -10.15
CA GLU A 452 -35.74 -8.39 -9.43
C GLU A 452 -36.80 -8.97 -10.39
N THR A 453 -36.79 -8.54 -11.66
CA THR A 453 -37.69 -9.04 -12.71
C THR A 453 -37.06 -10.13 -13.60
N GLY A 454 -35.98 -10.76 -13.11
CA GLY A 454 -35.21 -11.79 -13.80
C GLY A 454 -33.96 -11.27 -14.51
N GLU A 455 -33.37 -12.11 -15.35
CA GLU A 455 -32.18 -11.74 -16.12
C GLU A 455 -32.54 -10.79 -17.27
N LYS A 456 -31.73 -9.73 -17.43
CA LYS A 456 -31.93 -8.69 -18.45
C LYS A 456 -30.62 -8.38 -19.15
N ASP A 457 -30.66 -8.36 -20.48
CA ASP A 457 -29.49 -8.05 -21.30
C ASP A 457 -29.38 -6.55 -21.56
N TYR A 458 -28.18 -6.01 -21.31
CA TYR A 458 -27.82 -4.63 -21.56
C TYR A 458 -26.67 -4.53 -22.57
N ARG A 459 -26.86 -3.73 -23.62
CA ARG A 459 -25.83 -3.53 -24.65
C ARG A 459 -24.79 -2.49 -24.22
N ILE A 460 -23.51 -2.81 -24.33
CA ILE A 460 -22.42 -1.89 -24.04
C ILE A 460 -22.30 -0.84 -25.15
N VAL A 461 -22.41 0.44 -24.80
CA VAL A 461 -22.38 1.58 -25.77
C VAL A 461 -21.19 2.52 -25.58
N GLY A 462 -20.44 2.37 -24.51
CA GLY A 462 -19.26 3.20 -24.22
C GLY A 462 -18.63 2.83 -22.88
N PHE A 463 -17.57 3.55 -22.51
CA PHE A 463 -16.86 3.35 -21.25
C PHE A 463 -16.66 4.67 -20.49
N ALA A 464 -16.73 4.62 -19.16
CA ALA A 464 -16.50 5.75 -18.26
C ALA A 464 -15.13 5.66 -17.56
N GLY A 465 -14.43 6.79 -17.44
CA GLY A 465 -13.09 6.89 -16.85
C GLY A 465 -13.05 7.27 -15.37
N THR A 466 -14.10 6.98 -14.61
CA THR A 466 -14.19 7.32 -13.17
C THR A 466 -13.74 6.16 -12.27
N ILE A 467 -13.24 6.52 -11.10
CA ILE A 467 -12.80 5.62 -10.02
C ILE A 467 -13.77 5.64 -8.82
N MET A 468 -14.94 6.28 -8.96
CA MET A 468 -16.01 6.22 -7.96
C MET A 468 -16.35 4.76 -7.65
N ASN A 469 -16.59 4.45 -6.38
CA ASN A 469 -16.76 3.09 -5.86
C ASN A 469 -15.67 2.10 -6.37
N ASN A 470 -14.39 2.50 -6.24
CA ASN A 470 -13.23 1.76 -6.75
C ASN A 470 -13.33 1.41 -8.24
N GLY A 471 -13.97 2.27 -9.03
CA GLY A 471 -14.22 2.04 -10.44
C GLY A 471 -15.18 0.89 -10.73
N ASN A 472 -15.79 0.24 -9.73
CA ASN A 472 -16.74 -0.85 -9.93
C ASN A 472 -18.18 -0.33 -10.11
N ILE A 473 -18.37 0.50 -11.14
CA ILE A 473 -19.68 1.10 -11.44
C ILE A 473 -20.09 0.89 -12.89
N VAL A 474 -21.41 0.90 -13.12
CA VAL A 474 -21.99 0.98 -14.45
C VAL A 474 -23.13 1.99 -14.47
N LEU A 475 -23.35 2.61 -15.62
CA LEU A 475 -24.45 3.54 -15.85
C LEU A 475 -25.49 2.86 -16.74
N ILE A 476 -26.76 2.94 -16.36
CA ILE A 476 -27.89 2.47 -17.18
C ILE A 476 -29.04 3.49 -17.16
N PRO A 477 -29.88 3.56 -18.21
CA PRO A 477 -30.95 4.56 -18.25
C PRO A 477 -31.93 4.38 -17.08
N ALA A 478 -32.25 5.48 -16.39
CA ALA A 478 -33.08 5.47 -15.18
C ALA A 478 -34.42 4.72 -15.33
N LYS A 479 -35.01 4.76 -16.55
CA LYS A 479 -36.26 4.06 -16.87
C LYS A 479 -36.17 2.54 -16.67
N PHE A 480 -34.99 1.94 -16.92
CA PHE A 480 -34.79 0.50 -16.78
C PHE A 480 -34.45 0.09 -15.35
N VAL A 481 -33.81 0.94 -14.55
CA VAL A 481 -33.68 0.65 -13.10
C VAL A 481 -35.07 0.55 -12.47
N LYS A 482 -35.94 1.52 -12.78
CA LYS A 482 -37.32 1.54 -12.29
C LYS A 482 -38.12 0.31 -12.72
N SER A 483 -38.01 -0.13 -13.98
CA SER A 483 -38.76 -1.30 -14.46
C SER A 483 -38.15 -2.63 -13.99
N ASP A 484 -36.83 -2.76 -14.04
CA ASP A 484 -36.17 -4.06 -13.90
C ASP A 484 -35.94 -4.42 -12.42
N TRP A 485 -35.77 -3.43 -11.53
CA TRP A 485 -35.72 -3.61 -10.07
C TRP A 485 -37.00 -3.19 -9.34
N GLN A 486 -38.05 -2.79 -10.07
CA GLN A 486 -39.31 -2.29 -9.50
C GLN A 486 -39.11 -1.12 -8.51
N GLN A 487 -38.06 -0.33 -8.70
CA GLN A 487 -37.73 0.74 -7.76
C GLN A 487 -38.62 1.97 -7.95
N ARG A 488 -39.42 2.27 -6.93
CA ARG A 488 -40.37 3.39 -6.95
C ARG A 488 -39.67 4.73 -6.70
N TYR A 489 -38.76 4.75 -5.74
CA TYR A 489 -38.12 5.97 -5.24
C TYR A 489 -36.66 6.04 -5.71
N TYR A 490 -36.19 7.25 -5.99
CA TYR A 490 -34.78 7.50 -6.26
C TYR A 490 -33.95 7.33 -4.99
N THR A 491 -32.68 6.98 -5.14
CA THR A 491 -31.78 6.72 -3.98
C THR A 491 -31.31 8.03 -3.38
N TYR A 492 -30.89 8.98 -4.21
CA TYR A 492 -30.49 10.33 -3.80
C TYR A 492 -30.67 11.29 -4.99
N MET A 493 -30.38 12.57 -4.78
CA MET A 493 -30.41 13.58 -5.82
C MET A 493 -29.23 14.54 -5.70
N TRP A 494 -28.79 15.04 -6.84
CA TRP A 494 -27.77 16.06 -6.95
C TRP A 494 -28.41 17.41 -7.26
N LEU A 495 -27.98 18.46 -6.56
CA LEU A 495 -28.49 19.82 -6.74
C LEU A 495 -27.39 20.74 -7.25
N LYS A 496 -27.78 21.65 -8.13
CA LYS A 496 -27.01 22.84 -8.47
C LYS A 496 -27.61 24.06 -7.78
N THR A 497 -26.75 24.97 -7.35
CA THR A 497 -27.14 26.14 -6.59
C THR A 497 -26.58 27.41 -7.23
N ASP A 498 -27.37 28.49 -7.23
CA ASP A 498 -26.90 29.84 -7.59
C ASP A 498 -26.43 30.64 -6.36
N ALA A 499 -26.88 30.24 -5.17
CA ALA A 499 -26.41 30.73 -3.89
C ALA A 499 -25.24 29.90 -3.35
N ASP A 500 -24.71 30.32 -2.19
CA ASP A 500 -23.74 29.52 -1.42
C ASP A 500 -24.31 28.11 -1.15
N PRO A 501 -23.63 27.03 -1.58
CA PRO A 501 -24.08 25.66 -1.39
C PRO A 501 -24.41 25.32 0.07
N ALA A 502 -23.70 25.90 1.03
CA ALA A 502 -23.96 25.68 2.45
C ALA A 502 -25.33 26.25 2.87
N VAL A 503 -25.68 27.44 2.38
CA VAL A 503 -26.98 28.09 2.64
C VAL A 503 -28.12 27.33 1.98
N ALA A 504 -27.92 26.87 0.73
CA ALA A 504 -28.91 26.07 0.02
C ALA A 504 -29.12 24.70 0.69
N SER A 505 -28.03 24.01 1.07
CA SER A 505 -28.07 22.75 1.83
C SER A 505 -28.84 22.92 3.14
N GLN A 506 -28.56 24.00 3.88
CA GLN A 506 -29.28 24.30 5.12
C GLN A 506 -30.76 24.64 4.87
N SER A 507 -31.08 25.35 3.80
CA SER A 507 -32.47 25.68 3.43
C SER A 507 -33.27 24.43 3.06
N VAL A 508 -32.64 23.47 2.38
CA VAL A 508 -33.24 22.15 2.09
C VAL A 508 -33.48 21.39 3.39
N LYS A 509 -32.50 21.36 4.30
CA LYS A 509 -32.68 20.77 5.63
C LYS A 509 -33.85 21.43 6.34
N ASP A 510 -33.86 22.75 6.49
CA ASP A 510 -34.84 23.49 7.28
C ASP A 510 -36.27 23.33 6.77
N LYS A 511 -36.47 23.37 5.44
CA LYS A 511 -37.79 23.24 4.82
C LYS A 511 -38.35 21.82 4.93
N TYR A 512 -37.47 20.80 4.87
CA TYR A 512 -37.84 19.39 4.89
C TYR A 512 -37.36 18.66 6.16
N LEU A 513 -37.13 19.41 7.25
CA LEU A 513 -36.66 18.93 8.56
C LEU A 513 -37.55 17.80 9.11
N ARG A 514 -38.84 17.78 8.74
CA ARG A 514 -39.81 16.78 9.18
C ARG A 514 -39.81 15.50 8.37
N ASP A 515 -39.18 15.51 7.19
CA ASP A 515 -39.22 14.40 6.23
C ASP A 515 -37.95 13.55 6.30
N ASN A 516 -37.03 13.77 7.26
CA ASN A 516 -35.73 13.08 7.34
C ASN A 516 -34.87 13.27 6.08
N VAL A 517 -34.90 14.47 5.49
CA VAL A 517 -33.99 14.82 4.40
C VAL A 517 -32.58 15.01 4.97
N PHE A 518 -31.63 14.31 4.38
CA PHE A 518 -30.22 14.55 4.59
C PHE A 518 -29.64 15.34 3.42
N SER A 519 -28.78 16.31 3.72
CA SER A 519 -28.13 17.16 2.71
C SER A 519 -26.70 17.48 3.13
N ILE A 520 -25.76 17.38 2.20
CA ILE A 520 -24.34 17.69 2.42
C ILE A 520 -23.79 18.39 1.18
N THR A 521 -22.93 19.39 1.39
CA THR A 521 -22.27 20.06 0.26
C THR A 521 -21.17 19.19 -0.33
N ARG A 522 -20.79 19.46 -1.58
CA ARG A 522 -19.64 18.80 -2.24
C ARG A 522 -18.36 18.90 -1.40
N ASN A 523 -18.10 20.07 -0.83
CA ASN A 523 -16.88 20.34 -0.04
C ASN A 523 -16.91 19.56 1.30
N GLU A 524 -18.05 19.55 2.00
CA GLU A 524 -18.21 18.76 3.23
C GLU A 524 -18.09 17.26 2.96
N LEU A 525 -18.58 16.79 1.81
CA LEU A 525 -18.47 15.40 1.39
C LEU A 525 -17.00 15.02 1.10
N GLU A 526 -16.25 15.91 0.43
CA GLU A 526 -14.81 15.75 0.20
C GLU A 526 -14.03 15.73 1.52
N GLU A 527 -14.32 16.66 2.42
CA GLU A 527 -13.64 16.76 3.72
C GLU A 527 -13.88 15.52 4.58
N THR A 528 -15.13 15.06 4.68
CA THR A 528 -15.51 13.87 5.45
C THR A 528 -14.83 12.60 4.91
N ASN A 529 -14.78 12.45 3.59
CA ASN A 529 -14.12 11.30 2.97
C ASN A 529 -12.59 11.38 3.08
N SER A 530 -12.01 12.57 2.93
CA SER A 530 -10.58 12.82 3.11
C SER A 530 -10.13 12.50 4.53
N GLN A 531 -10.89 12.93 5.54
CA GLN A 531 -10.64 12.61 6.95
C GLN A 531 -10.70 11.11 7.22
N SER A 532 -11.71 10.40 6.68
CA SER A 532 -11.86 8.95 6.85
C SER A 532 -10.67 8.19 6.25
N ASN A 533 -10.21 8.59 5.07
CA ASN A 533 -9.05 7.96 4.42
C ASN A 533 -7.70 8.38 5.04
N ASN A 534 -7.62 9.55 5.67
CA ASN A 534 -6.40 10.02 6.33
C ASN A 534 -5.95 9.08 7.46
N GLN A 535 -6.89 8.42 8.13
CA GLN A 535 -6.58 7.39 9.13
C GLN A 535 -5.74 6.25 8.53
N MET A 536 -6.10 5.79 7.33
CA MET A 536 -5.30 4.78 6.62
C MET A 536 -3.92 5.33 6.25
N PHE A 537 -3.81 6.59 5.83
CA PHE A 537 -2.51 7.20 5.48
C PHE A 537 -1.56 7.34 6.65
N VAL A 538 -2.04 7.75 7.82
CA VAL A 538 -1.22 7.85 9.03
C VAL A 538 -0.60 6.49 9.35
N LEU A 539 -1.35 5.40 9.18
CA LEU A 539 -0.81 4.06 9.36
C LEU A 539 0.29 3.74 8.33
N LEU A 540 0.02 3.96 7.03
CA LEU A 540 1.01 3.68 5.97
C LEU A 540 2.30 4.52 6.14
N GLN A 541 2.18 5.78 6.55
CA GLN A 541 3.31 6.66 6.84
C GLN A 541 4.13 6.19 8.05
N GLY A 542 3.48 5.72 9.11
CA GLY A 542 4.17 5.15 10.27
C GLY A 542 5.04 3.93 9.89
N PHE A 543 4.54 3.03 9.04
CA PHE A 543 5.33 1.91 8.52
C PHE A 543 6.45 2.35 7.57
N SER A 544 6.24 3.40 6.78
CA SER A 544 7.29 4.03 5.96
C SER A 544 8.47 4.47 6.85
N LEU A 545 8.17 5.14 7.97
CA LEU A 545 9.17 5.58 8.93
C LEU A 545 9.95 4.41 9.54
N VAL A 546 9.26 3.33 9.94
CA VAL A 546 9.91 2.11 10.45
C VAL A 546 10.84 1.49 9.39
N THR A 547 10.37 1.40 8.14
CA THR A 547 11.17 0.89 7.01
C THR A 547 12.42 1.74 6.77
N MET A 548 12.27 3.07 6.86
CA MET A 548 13.39 4.01 6.76
C MET A 548 14.42 3.76 7.86
N LEU A 549 13.97 3.62 9.12
CA LEU A 549 14.85 3.37 10.26
C LEU A 549 15.66 2.07 10.08
N ILE A 550 15.01 0.97 9.66
CA ILE A 550 15.68 -0.31 9.39
C ILE A 550 16.76 -0.12 8.31
N GLY A 551 16.44 0.63 7.24
CA GLY A 551 17.40 0.99 6.20
C GLY A 551 18.60 1.76 6.75
N ILE A 552 18.37 2.84 7.52
CA ILE A 552 19.42 3.66 8.13
C ILE A 552 20.36 2.82 9.01
N PHE A 553 19.79 1.98 9.88
CA PHE A 553 20.59 1.14 10.78
C PHE A 553 21.42 0.10 10.02
N GLY A 554 20.86 -0.53 8.99
CA GLY A 554 21.62 -1.48 8.20
C GLY A 554 22.77 -0.81 7.43
N VAL A 555 22.57 0.40 6.94
CA VAL A 555 23.61 1.18 6.24
C VAL A 555 24.70 1.62 7.19
N PHE A 556 24.31 2.10 8.38
CA PHE A 556 25.22 2.42 9.47
C PHE A 556 26.10 1.20 9.81
N ASN A 557 25.47 0.03 10.02
CA ASN A 557 26.18 -1.20 10.31
C ASN A 557 27.20 -1.52 9.22
N ASN A 558 26.82 -1.45 7.95
CA ASN A 558 27.75 -1.78 6.88
C ASN A 558 28.87 -0.71 6.68
N PHE A 559 28.63 0.56 7.03
CA PHE A 559 29.72 1.55 7.11
C PHE A 559 30.73 1.22 8.20
N VAL A 560 30.27 0.82 9.40
CA VAL A 560 31.16 0.33 10.46
C VAL A 560 32.03 -0.79 9.91
N VAL A 561 31.41 -1.78 9.28
CA VAL A 561 32.10 -2.94 8.68
C VAL A 561 33.11 -2.53 7.63
N SER A 562 32.74 -1.64 6.71
CA SER A 562 33.64 -1.13 5.67
C SER A 562 34.86 -0.39 6.24
N VAL A 563 34.72 0.24 7.40
CA VAL A 563 35.86 0.81 8.14
C VAL A 563 36.67 -0.29 8.81
N LEU A 564 36.03 -1.26 9.48
CA LEU A 564 36.67 -2.38 10.18
C LEU A 564 37.55 -3.22 9.23
N THR A 565 37.04 -3.57 8.05
CA THR A 565 37.76 -4.40 7.07
C THR A 565 38.95 -3.68 6.44
N ARG A 566 38.93 -2.34 6.40
CA ARG A 566 40.00 -1.52 5.79
C ARG A 566 40.88 -0.80 6.82
N LYS A 567 40.81 -1.16 8.10
CA LYS A 567 41.59 -0.52 9.17
C LYS A 567 43.09 -0.46 8.86
N ARG A 568 43.68 -1.57 8.40
CA ARG A 568 45.11 -1.63 8.02
C ARG A 568 45.45 -0.68 6.88
N ALA A 569 44.64 -0.64 5.83
CA ALA A 569 44.85 0.26 4.70
C ALA A 569 44.77 1.74 5.13
N LEU A 570 43.78 2.08 5.98
CA LEU A 570 43.64 3.42 6.55
C LEU A 570 44.82 3.78 7.47
N ALA A 571 45.34 2.84 8.25
CA ALA A 571 46.53 3.03 9.08
C ALA A 571 47.79 3.28 8.23
N VAL A 572 47.95 2.58 7.09
CA VAL A 572 49.04 2.82 6.13
C VAL A 572 48.96 4.21 5.51
N PHE A 573 47.77 4.67 5.10
CA PHE A 573 47.65 6.04 4.60
C PHE A 573 48.02 7.08 5.67
N ARG A 574 47.65 6.84 6.93
CA ARG A 574 48.03 7.70 8.04
C ARG A 574 49.53 7.66 8.34
N SER A 575 50.21 6.52 8.21
CA SER A 575 51.66 6.43 8.42
C SER A 575 52.46 7.14 7.32
N ILE A 576 51.90 7.26 6.11
CA ILE A 576 52.48 8.01 4.98
C ILE A 576 52.11 9.52 5.04
N GLY A 577 51.40 9.96 6.08
CA GLY A 577 51.14 11.39 6.37
C GLY A 577 49.74 11.89 6.04
N MET A 578 48.78 11.01 5.70
CA MET A 578 47.38 11.42 5.49
C MET A 578 46.78 11.98 6.80
N SER A 579 46.28 13.20 6.76
CA SER A 579 45.64 13.82 7.92
C SER A 579 44.28 13.17 8.24
N GLN A 580 43.86 13.28 9.50
CA GLN A 580 42.55 12.80 9.94
C GLN A 580 41.38 13.46 9.19
N ARG A 581 41.50 14.75 8.87
CA ARG A 581 40.48 15.48 8.10
C ARG A 581 40.36 14.95 6.67
N GLN A 582 41.49 14.64 6.03
CA GLN A 582 41.49 14.05 4.69
C GLN A 582 40.85 12.65 4.70
N MET A 583 41.15 11.84 5.71
CA MET A 583 40.56 10.50 5.83
C MET A 583 39.03 10.56 6.03
N VAL A 584 38.54 11.45 6.91
CA VAL A 584 37.11 11.68 7.08
C VAL A 584 36.48 12.20 5.79
N LYS A 585 37.14 13.11 5.07
CA LYS A 585 36.69 13.63 3.78
C LYS A 585 36.53 12.51 2.75
N VAL A 586 37.48 11.57 2.66
CA VAL A 586 37.37 10.40 1.79
C VAL A 586 36.12 9.57 2.12
N LEU A 587 35.91 9.25 3.41
CA LEU A 587 34.75 8.47 3.85
C LEU A 587 33.42 9.17 3.56
N LEU A 588 33.35 10.49 3.76
CA LEU A 588 32.15 11.28 3.44
C LEU A 588 31.87 11.35 1.94
N VAL A 589 32.91 11.46 1.10
CA VAL A 589 32.75 11.43 -0.36
C VAL A 589 32.35 10.04 -0.84
N GLU A 590 32.90 8.97 -0.27
CA GLU A 590 32.45 7.59 -0.52
C GLU A 590 30.96 7.44 -0.20
N ALA A 591 30.54 7.95 0.96
CA ALA A 591 29.15 7.88 1.39
C ALA A 591 28.21 8.70 0.51
N LEU A 592 28.58 9.93 0.16
CA LEU A 592 27.81 10.79 -0.73
C LEU A 592 27.64 10.15 -2.13
N ALA A 593 28.75 9.71 -2.73
CA ALA A 593 28.73 9.09 -4.05
C ALA A 593 27.93 7.79 -4.06
N GLY A 594 28.12 6.93 -3.05
CA GLY A 594 27.33 5.71 -2.88
C GLY A 594 25.85 5.97 -2.63
N GLY A 595 25.53 6.98 -1.82
CA GLY A 595 24.16 7.42 -1.53
C GLY A 595 23.44 7.95 -2.75
N LEU A 596 24.12 8.73 -3.60
CA LEU A 596 23.58 9.20 -4.87
C LEU A 596 23.35 8.05 -5.87
N ILE A 597 24.29 7.12 -5.98
CA ILE A 597 24.10 5.92 -6.81
C ILE A 597 22.86 5.16 -6.34
N ALA A 598 22.79 4.88 -5.03
CA ALA A 598 21.67 4.18 -4.42
C ALA A 598 20.35 4.94 -4.55
N GLY A 599 20.39 6.27 -4.51
CA GLY A 599 19.24 7.13 -4.75
C GLY A 599 18.69 6.97 -6.15
N VAL A 600 19.55 6.99 -7.17
CA VAL A 600 19.13 6.81 -8.56
C VAL A 600 18.66 5.37 -8.80
N THR A 601 19.43 4.36 -8.39
CA THR A 601 19.03 2.96 -8.54
C THR A 601 17.79 2.62 -7.72
N GLY A 602 17.64 3.22 -6.54
CA GLY A 602 16.47 3.10 -5.68
C GLY A 602 15.24 3.74 -6.31
N SER A 603 15.39 4.87 -6.99
CA SER A 603 14.30 5.51 -7.73
C SER A 603 13.86 4.68 -8.92
N LEU A 604 14.81 4.13 -9.69
CA LEU A 604 14.50 3.23 -10.81
C LEU A 604 13.87 1.91 -10.32
N GLY A 605 14.42 1.32 -9.26
CA GLY A 605 13.87 0.11 -8.63
C GLY A 605 12.50 0.34 -8.00
N GLY A 606 12.27 1.51 -7.40
CA GLY A 606 10.98 1.92 -6.86
C GLY A 606 9.94 2.15 -7.96
N GLY A 607 10.35 2.70 -9.11
CA GLY A 607 9.50 2.73 -10.32
C GLY A 607 9.08 1.33 -10.77
N PHE A 608 10.00 0.36 -10.79
CA PHE A 608 9.67 -1.04 -11.04
C PHE A 608 8.70 -1.60 -10.00
N PHE A 609 8.93 -1.36 -8.70
CA PHE A 609 8.03 -1.81 -7.65
C PHE A 609 6.63 -1.20 -7.76
N LEU A 610 6.53 0.07 -8.15
CA LEU A 610 5.26 0.74 -8.35
C LEU A 610 4.45 0.08 -9.45
N VAL A 611 5.07 -0.25 -10.59
CA VAL A 611 4.37 -0.97 -11.66
C VAL A 611 3.83 -2.31 -11.17
N GLN A 612 4.63 -3.10 -10.45
CA GLN A 612 4.19 -4.37 -9.88
C GLN A 612 3.08 -4.20 -8.83
N ALA A 613 3.20 -3.20 -7.97
CA ALA A 613 2.18 -2.88 -6.97
C ALA A 613 0.86 -2.49 -7.65
N GLY A 614 0.90 -1.75 -8.76
CA GLY A 614 -0.30 -1.38 -9.52
C GLY A 614 -1.07 -2.61 -10.03
N TYR A 615 -0.37 -3.57 -10.63
CA TYR A 615 -0.98 -4.84 -11.06
C TYR A 615 -1.49 -5.67 -9.88
N ALA A 616 -0.75 -5.70 -8.77
CA ALA A 616 -1.19 -6.38 -7.55
C ALA A 616 -2.48 -5.75 -6.99
N LEU A 617 -2.59 -4.42 -6.93
CA LEU A 617 -3.78 -3.72 -6.47
C LEU A 617 -4.98 -3.92 -7.43
N PHE A 618 -4.74 -3.84 -8.74
CA PHE A 618 -5.78 -4.05 -9.75
C PHE A 618 -6.38 -5.46 -9.67
N ALA A 619 -5.54 -6.49 -9.51
CA ALA A 619 -5.96 -7.88 -9.38
C ALA A 619 -6.85 -8.14 -8.15
N MET A 620 -6.93 -7.18 -7.23
CA MET A 620 -7.66 -7.22 -5.98
C MET A 620 -8.80 -6.22 -5.91
N ASN A 621 -9.26 -5.75 -7.08
CA ASN A 621 -10.36 -4.80 -7.23
C ASN A 621 -10.09 -3.41 -6.63
N LEU A 622 -8.82 -3.03 -6.54
CA LEU A 622 -8.39 -1.70 -6.13
C LEU A 622 -7.69 -1.00 -7.31
N PRO A 623 -8.43 -0.43 -8.28
CA PRO A 623 -7.84 0.30 -9.41
C PRO A 623 -7.37 1.69 -8.98
N ILE A 624 -6.45 1.72 -8.03
CA ILE A 624 -5.76 2.95 -7.63
C ILE A 624 -4.77 3.27 -8.74
N GLY A 625 -5.08 4.28 -9.55
CA GLY A 625 -4.15 4.82 -10.53
C GLY A 625 -2.89 5.33 -9.82
N ILE A 626 -1.73 4.72 -10.10
CA ILE A 626 -0.46 5.16 -9.53
C ILE A 626 -0.03 6.44 -10.22
N ILE A 627 0.05 7.52 -9.44
CA ILE A 627 0.46 8.84 -9.94
C ILE A 627 1.96 9.01 -9.71
N TYR A 628 2.70 8.96 -10.81
CA TYR A 628 4.14 9.15 -10.80
C TYR A 628 4.48 10.64 -10.67
N SER A 629 4.80 11.08 -9.45
CA SER A 629 5.27 12.44 -9.19
C SER A 629 6.80 12.53 -9.37
N PRO A 630 7.33 13.31 -10.33
CA PRO A 630 8.79 13.47 -10.51
C PRO A 630 9.50 13.97 -9.25
N LEU A 631 8.79 14.76 -8.43
CA LEU A 631 9.32 15.30 -7.18
C LEU A 631 9.66 14.18 -6.19
N LEU A 632 8.82 13.15 -6.04
CA LEU A 632 9.08 12.02 -5.13
C LEU A 632 10.30 11.21 -5.55
N PHE A 633 10.54 11.07 -6.87
CA PHE A 633 11.74 10.43 -7.39
C PHE A 633 13.00 11.25 -7.06
N ILE A 634 12.93 12.58 -7.21
CA ILE A 634 14.04 13.47 -6.85
C ILE A 634 14.29 13.44 -5.33
N GLU A 635 13.24 13.49 -4.51
CA GLU A 635 13.32 13.37 -3.06
C GLU A 635 13.97 12.06 -2.64
N THR A 636 13.68 10.96 -3.33
CA THR A 636 14.30 9.65 -3.08
C THR A 636 15.80 9.67 -3.36
N VAL A 637 16.23 10.34 -4.44
CA VAL A 637 17.67 10.52 -4.74
C VAL A 637 18.36 11.34 -3.66
N VAL A 638 17.74 12.46 -3.26
CA VAL A 638 18.26 13.36 -2.22
C VAL A 638 18.31 12.63 -0.86
N ALA A 639 17.26 11.88 -0.52
CA ALA A 639 17.20 11.07 0.69
C ALA A 639 18.32 10.03 0.72
N GLY A 640 18.65 9.39 -0.40
CA GLY A 640 19.77 8.46 -0.48
C GLY A 640 21.12 9.09 -0.11
N ALA A 641 21.40 10.30 -0.61
CA ALA A 641 22.59 11.05 -0.24
C ALA A 641 22.59 11.43 1.25
N ILE A 642 21.46 11.96 1.74
CA ILE A 642 21.30 12.38 3.14
C ILE A 642 21.49 11.20 4.09
N ILE A 643 20.79 10.09 3.86
CA ILE A 643 20.86 8.88 4.69
C ILE A 643 22.28 8.32 4.71
N ALA A 644 22.94 8.21 3.56
CA ALA A 644 24.30 7.70 3.48
C ALA A 644 25.29 8.59 4.24
N LEU A 645 25.18 9.91 4.10
CA LEU A 645 25.98 10.86 4.86
C LEU A 645 25.76 10.71 6.36
N PHE A 646 24.51 10.75 6.83
CA PHE A 646 24.18 10.58 8.25
C PHE A 646 24.71 9.27 8.83
N ALA A 647 24.53 8.16 8.11
CA ALA A 647 25.02 6.85 8.52
C ALA A 647 26.56 6.79 8.59
N SER A 648 27.26 7.54 7.74
CA SER A 648 28.73 7.57 7.72
C SER A 648 29.39 8.44 8.81
N LEU A 649 28.63 9.36 9.44
CA LEU A 649 29.18 10.30 10.43
C LEU A 649 29.74 9.61 11.68
N GLY A 650 29.02 8.62 12.20
CA GLY A 650 29.43 7.87 13.39
C GLY A 650 30.73 7.09 13.17
N PRO A 651 30.81 6.20 12.15
CA PRO A 651 32.01 5.44 11.83
C PRO A 651 33.21 6.34 11.52
N SER A 652 33.01 7.42 10.75
CA SER A 652 34.08 8.35 10.38
C SER A 652 34.73 9.03 11.61
N ARG A 653 33.94 9.31 12.66
CA ARG A 653 34.44 9.82 13.94
C ARG A 653 35.18 8.78 14.76
N GLN A 654 34.86 7.50 14.62
CA GLN A 654 35.64 6.43 15.29
C GLN A 654 36.99 6.22 14.62
N THR A 655 37.07 6.34 13.29
CA THR A 655 38.33 6.19 12.53
C THR A 655 39.41 7.18 12.99
N ALA A 656 38.98 8.37 13.43
CA ALA A 656 39.84 9.38 14.02
C ALA A 656 40.62 8.93 15.27
N ARG A 657 40.11 7.93 16.00
CA ARG A 657 40.71 7.41 17.24
C ARG A 657 41.57 6.17 17.03
N LEU A 658 41.80 5.76 15.78
CA LEU A 658 42.65 4.59 15.50
C LEU A 658 44.10 4.85 15.90
N GLU A 659 44.65 3.96 16.72
CA GLU A 659 46.06 3.92 17.11
C GLU A 659 46.87 3.22 16.02
N ILE A 660 47.62 4.01 15.24
CA ILE A 660 48.39 3.55 14.07
C ILE A 660 49.35 2.42 14.44
N VAL A 661 50.02 2.54 15.59
CA VAL A 661 51.03 1.57 16.06
C VAL A 661 50.40 0.22 16.40
N LYS A 662 49.21 0.21 17.00
CA LYS A 662 48.51 -1.02 17.40
C LYS A 662 48.00 -1.80 16.19
N GLU A 663 47.48 -1.09 15.19
CA GLU A 663 46.92 -1.70 13.97
C GLU A 663 48.01 -2.20 12.99
N LEU A 664 49.21 -1.62 13.04
CA LEU A 664 50.36 -2.10 12.25
C LEU A 664 51.16 -3.21 12.95
N LYS A 665 51.10 -3.31 14.29
CA LYS A 665 51.79 -4.34 15.10
C LYS A 665 51.01 -5.65 15.29
N TYR A 666 49.85 -5.82 14.67
CA TYR A 666 49.08 -7.07 14.75
C TYR A 666 49.73 -8.15 13.86
N GLU A 667 50.98 -8.50 14.16
CA GLU A 667 51.75 -9.69 13.75
C GLU A 667 52.65 -10.11 14.92
#